data_AF-A0A954ML30-F1
#
_entry.id   AF-A0A954ML30-F1
#
_cell.length_a   1.000
_cell.length_b   1.000
_cell.length_c   1.000
_cell.angle_alpha   90.00
_cell.angle_beta   90.00
_cell.angle_gamma   90.00
#
_symmetry.space_group_name_H-M   'P 1'
#
loop_
_entity.id
_entity.type
_entity.pdbx_description
1 polymer ?
#
loop_
_entity_poly.entity_id
_entity_poly.type
_entity_poly.pdbx_seq_one_letter_code
_entity_poly.pdbx_strand_id
1 'polypeptide(L)'
;MTIDASVRSAALLLTLVCLATSAQAQLPQTRLHAIAPSGCQIGQTVELKVTAGDDLEELDGLIFSHPGIKSVQKFNEQNGVKTPVANTFEVTVGGDVPPGLYDVRCTGLFGLSNPRRFVVGQRPEIVEAENNKVDPAEATVVELNTVINGKMDGGTDVDWYRFSAKKGQRVTIDCWAERIDSAMDATLSVYDASGRRPLRTVRDTKGSDPVATFEVPADGEYLARLHDHTFRNGATYGYRLELHTAPALLFALPPAGTAGQTARFALYGVNLPGSTMTDLQVDGVRLEKLDVDIAVPETGDLLDVDGRVRGVAAGIDAFSYRLNSPQGLSSPLRIGIARTPVVLEQEPNNTAAEAQRVTIPTEVGGQFAARGDSDSFRFEAKAGQVLFIEAYAQRMGSAVDAYFNVEQVITDAEGKETLKRLATADDDATNLLQNVFETKTDDPQYKLTVPADGWYQVTIRDRYWETHGSPDMTYRLVIRPETPNFRIVAVPAAPTAGQVWPVGLRKGDSFGVHLLAFRQDGFEGPIDVRVEGLPAGVTCSGTTIGTKEANGFLVFQTSENVAPGWHRVKISGTAAIDNPELVRAEEAAAKAIPEAEKPLVDLRKQIDQLKPKLDQAVQQVDETQKALAAKPEDDGLKKQLEQRQQAQQQAQAAFDEATKKLTAQEQVVAQAKATLEQRKETRKQGVQTVSHVARTGTVVWASANNQPAVARVAEGFAFSVLPELAHFQVQLDGNKFEANQSRQLLVPVHLAKRNEFNEKVQLNAAGIPKSANIDAPNIAIEKDQADQVWRIFVKDNAVPGTYSVWLNSQGQVSYSRNPAKAERLKQAHEEVKQQVEALKAAVQEAMKAKNEATTKANEAQQQFQQAQQDQQRLTQEKQQADQKLTQAQQAKDQTATQLAAADKELQTREAELKSAEEQLAGADAAAKQADAELKQAQEALAGDAENAEKKAAVEQKQQALTAAQQKAAEATKARDQKKAARDDSQQKRQAAEQAAKQAA
;
A
#
# COMPACT_ATOMS: atom_id res chain seq x y z
N MET A 1 -41.50 6.34 -44.83
CA MET A 1 -41.72 5.33 -43.77
C MET A 1 -40.80 5.65 -42.62
N THR A 2 -41.35 6.30 -41.61
CA THR A 2 -40.77 6.56 -40.30
C THR A 2 -40.60 5.24 -39.57
N ILE A 3 -39.36 4.82 -39.32
CA ILE A 3 -39.05 3.72 -38.41
C ILE A 3 -38.67 4.33 -37.07
N ASP A 4 -39.39 3.88 -36.06
CA ASP A 4 -39.61 4.47 -34.76
C ASP A 4 -38.36 4.47 -33.86
N ALA A 5 -38.14 5.56 -33.13
CA ALA A 5 -37.00 5.75 -32.22
C ALA A 5 -37.06 4.81 -31.00
N SER A 6 -38.21 4.21 -30.74
CA SER A 6 -38.46 3.21 -29.70
C SER A 6 -37.70 1.88 -29.94
N VAL A 7 -37.42 1.52 -31.19
CA VAL A 7 -36.81 0.23 -31.55
C VAL A 7 -35.28 0.23 -31.39
N ARG A 8 -34.63 1.39 -31.49
CA ARG A 8 -33.17 1.53 -31.26
C ARG A 8 -32.79 1.48 -29.77
N SER A 9 -33.65 1.97 -28.88
CA SER A 9 -33.43 1.89 -27.43
C SER A 9 -33.69 0.48 -26.88
N ALA A 10 -34.64 -0.27 -27.45
CA ALA A 10 -34.91 -1.65 -27.05
C ALA A 10 -33.81 -2.64 -27.51
N ALA A 11 -33.24 -2.45 -28.69
CA ALA A 11 -32.15 -3.31 -29.19
C ALA A 11 -30.82 -3.08 -28.45
N LEU A 12 -30.53 -1.84 -28.02
CA LEU A 12 -29.33 -1.55 -27.22
C LEU A 12 -29.44 -2.10 -25.78
N LEU A 13 -30.65 -2.11 -25.20
CA LEU A 13 -30.90 -2.74 -23.90
C LEU A 13 -30.85 -4.28 -23.97
N LEU A 14 -31.38 -4.90 -25.04
CA LEU A 14 -31.39 -6.36 -25.19
C LEU A 14 -29.99 -6.93 -25.51
N THR A 15 -29.12 -6.15 -26.16
CA THR A 15 -27.74 -6.56 -26.46
C THR A 15 -26.80 -6.37 -25.26
N LEU A 16 -27.09 -5.43 -24.33
CA LEU A 16 -26.38 -5.34 -23.04
C LEU A 16 -26.78 -6.43 -22.05
N VAL A 17 -27.98 -7.01 -22.16
CA VAL A 17 -28.44 -8.10 -21.29
C VAL A 17 -27.90 -9.48 -21.72
N CYS A 18 -27.53 -9.66 -23.00
CA CYS A 18 -27.01 -10.95 -23.50
C CYS A 18 -25.48 -11.13 -23.39
N LEU A 19 -24.75 -10.10 -22.93
CA LEU A 19 -23.32 -10.19 -22.57
C LEU A 19 -23.09 -10.14 -21.05
N ALA A 20 -24.15 -10.25 -20.24
CA ALA A 20 -24.01 -10.55 -18.82
C ALA A 20 -23.48 -11.99 -18.70
N THR A 21 -22.16 -12.14 -18.75
CA THR A 21 -21.52 -13.22 -18.01
C THR A 21 -22.12 -13.18 -16.61
N SER A 22 -22.52 -14.34 -16.11
CA SER A 22 -22.91 -14.49 -14.71
C SER A 22 -21.69 -14.15 -13.85
N ALA A 23 -21.45 -12.87 -13.62
CA ALA A 23 -20.48 -12.40 -12.66
C ALA A 23 -21.00 -12.90 -11.32
N GLN A 24 -20.32 -13.88 -10.74
CA GLN A 24 -20.54 -14.23 -9.35
C GLN A 24 -20.02 -13.05 -8.52
N ALA A 25 -20.88 -12.04 -8.34
CA ALA A 25 -20.54 -10.83 -7.62
C ALA A 25 -20.63 -11.12 -6.13
N GLN A 26 -19.48 -11.31 -5.49
CA GLN A 26 -19.36 -11.29 -4.04
C GLN A 26 -19.54 -9.85 -3.54
N LEU A 27 -20.02 -9.71 -2.30
CA LEU A 27 -20.11 -8.40 -1.64
C LEU A 27 -18.72 -7.72 -1.59
N PRO A 28 -18.63 -6.39 -1.75
CA PRO A 28 -17.36 -5.69 -1.87
C PRO A 28 -16.55 -5.78 -0.58
N GLN A 29 -15.24 -5.83 -0.77
CA GLN A 29 -14.19 -6.01 0.24
C GLN A 29 -12.96 -5.23 -0.22
N THR A 30 -12.43 -4.34 0.61
CA THR A 30 -11.25 -3.54 0.24
C THR A 30 -10.06 -4.44 -0.08
N ARG A 31 -9.54 -4.39 -1.31
CA ARG A 31 -8.44 -5.24 -1.79
C ARG A 31 -7.28 -4.37 -2.25
N LEU A 32 -6.10 -4.62 -1.69
CA LEU A 32 -4.89 -3.86 -1.98
C LEU A 32 -3.98 -4.66 -2.90
N HIS A 33 -3.75 -4.16 -4.11
CA HIS A 33 -2.92 -4.82 -5.12
C HIS A 33 -1.53 -4.18 -5.22
N ALA A 34 -1.40 -2.87 -5.07
CA ALA A 34 -0.10 -2.19 -5.14
C ALA A 34 -0.06 -0.84 -4.43
N ILE A 35 1.14 -0.46 -4.02
CA ILE A 35 1.49 0.84 -3.41
C ILE A 35 2.72 1.42 -4.10
N ALA A 36 2.82 2.74 -4.15
CA ALA A 36 4.01 3.45 -4.65
C ALA A 36 4.29 4.71 -3.79
N PRO A 37 5.53 4.95 -3.36
CA PRO A 37 6.66 4.02 -3.42
C PRO A 37 6.43 2.78 -2.55
N SER A 38 7.17 1.70 -2.82
CA SER A 38 7.06 0.43 -2.09
C SER A 38 7.92 0.39 -0.82
N GLY A 39 8.39 1.53 -0.33
CA GLY A 39 9.15 1.63 0.91
C GLY A 39 9.60 3.06 1.21
N CYS A 40 10.38 3.20 2.28
CA CYS A 40 10.89 4.48 2.76
C CYS A 40 12.19 4.28 3.58
N GLN A 41 13.04 5.30 3.56
CA GLN A 41 14.24 5.35 4.40
C GLN A 41 13.85 5.51 5.88
N ILE A 42 14.63 4.90 6.77
CA ILE A 42 14.53 5.10 8.22
C ILE A 42 14.60 6.58 8.59
N GLY A 43 13.72 7.01 9.49
CA GLY A 43 13.66 8.38 9.99
C GLY A 43 13.04 9.38 9.01
N GLN A 44 12.60 8.93 7.82
CA GLN A 44 12.00 9.81 6.81
C GLN A 44 10.48 9.71 6.79
N THR A 45 9.87 10.69 6.10
CA THR A 45 8.46 10.68 5.74
C THR A 45 8.34 10.67 4.22
N VAL A 46 7.44 9.84 3.70
CA VAL A 46 7.18 9.72 2.26
C VAL A 46 5.69 9.85 1.97
N GLU A 47 5.35 10.46 0.85
CA GLU A 47 4.01 10.40 0.29
C GLU A 47 3.81 9.05 -0.39
N LEU A 48 2.95 8.22 0.18
CA LEU A 48 2.59 6.91 -0.33
C LEU A 48 1.21 6.94 -0.97
N LYS A 49 1.10 6.36 -2.16
CA LYS A 49 -0.14 6.21 -2.90
C LYS A 49 -0.51 4.74 -3.04
N VAL A 50 -1.79 4.40 -2.81
CA VAL A 50 -2.37 3.14 -3.25
C VAL A 50 -2.64 3.24 -4.76
N THR A 51 -1.85 2.52 -5.56
CA THR A 51 -1.84 2.63 -7.02
C THR A 51 -2.76 1.62 -7.71
N ALA A 52 -3.03 0.49 -7.07
CA ALA A 52 -3.94 -0.53 -7.58
C ALA A 52 -4.68 -1.25 -6.45
N GLY A 53 -5.93 -1.62 -6.71
CA GLY A 53 -6.79 -2.34 -5.79
C GLY A 53 -8.22 -2.39 -6.31
N ASP A 54 -9.07 -3.12 -5.59
CA ASP A 54 -10.50 -3.16 -5.83
C ASP A 54 -11.24 -2.71 -4.57
N ASP A 55 -12.45 -2.15 -4.73
CA ASP A 55 -13.29 -1.72 -3.61
C ASP A 55 -12.57 -0.75 -2.64
N LEU A 56 -11.81 0.20 -3.21
CA LEU A 56 -10.99 1.20 -2.51
C LEU A 56 -11.76 2.49 -2.13
N GLU A 57 -13.09 2.43 -2.03
CA GLU A 57 -13.87 3.61 -1.67
C GLU A 57 -13.57 4.09 -0.26
N GLU A 58 -13.35 5.41 -0.14
CA GLU A 58 -13.18 6.10 1.13
C GLU A 58 -12.07 5.50 1.98
N LEU A 59 -10.93 5.20 1.36
CA LEU A 59 -9.73 4.86 2.13
C LEU A 59 -9.43 5.99 3.12
N ASP A 60 -9.15 5.62 4.37
CA ASP A 60 -8.96 6.54 5.48
C ASP A 60 -7.69 6.27 6.30
N GLY A 61 -6.99 5.16 6.03
CA GLY A 61 -5.74 4.84 6.72
C GLY A 61 -4.91 3.75 6.08
N LEU A 62 -3.63 3.73 6.46
CA LEU A 62 -2.70 2.62 6.24
C LEU A 62 -2.22 2.06 7.58
N ILE A 63 -2.24 0.73 7.71
CA ILE A 63 -1.82 0.01 8.91
C ILE A 63 -0.59 -0.83 8.57
N PHE A 64 0.47 -0.66 9.35
CA PHE A 64 1.72 -1.39 9.19
C PHE A 64 1.87 -2.47 10.26
N SER A 65 2.65 -3.52 9.97
CA SER A 65 2.97 -4.57 10.94
C SER A 65 3.77 -4.05 12.13
N HIS A 66 4.63 -3.05 11.91
CA HIS A 66 5.43 -2.40 12.94
C HIS A 66 4.83 -1.06 13.42
N PRO A 67 4.68 -0.84 14.75
CA PRO A 67 4.04 0.37 15.30
C PRO A 67 4.85 1.66 15.11
N GLY A 68 6.16 1.55 14.83
CA GLY A 68 7.02 2.68 14.50
C GLY A 68 6.82 3.25 13.09
N ILE A 69 5.99 2.62 12.25
CA ILE A 69 5.61 3.12 10.93
C ILE A 69 4.19 3.67 11.04
N LYS A 70 4.04 4.99 10.85
CA LYS A 70 2.76 5.71 11.04
C LYS A 70 2.29 6.29 9.72
N SER A 71 0.98 6.35 9.52
CA SER A 71 0.38 7.02 8.35
C SER A 71 -0.64 8.08 8.77
N VAL A 72 -0.76 9.12 7.95
CA VAL A 72 -1.79 10.15 8.04
C VAL A 72 -2.37 10.37 6.65
N GLN A 73 -3.71 10.48 6.56
CA GLN A 73 -4.38 10.83 5.31
C GLN A 73 -3.90 12.20 4.80
N LYS A 74 -3.50 12.27 3.52
CA LYS A 74 -3.12 13.55 2.90
C LYS A 74 -4.38 14.35 2.53
N PHE A 75 -4.34 15.67 2.71
CA PHE A 75 -5.44 16.58 2.37
C PHE A 75 -4.98 17.69 1.43
N ASN A 76 -5.84 18.08 0.49
CA ASN A 76 -5.74 19.35 -0.23
C ASN A 76 -6.61 20.39 0.48
N GLU A 77 -6.10 21.61 0.62
CA GLU A 77 -6.84 22.73 1.18
C GLU A 77 -7.05 23.81 0.10
N GLN A 78 -8.31 24.09 -0.22
CA GLN A 78 -8.69 25.17 -1.12
C GLN A 78 -9.85 25.94 -0.46
N ASN A 79 -9.72 27.27 -0.37
CA ASN A 79 -10.72 28.16 0.23
C ASN A 79 -11.19 27.73 1.65
N GLY A 80 -10.29 27.16 2.45
CA GLY A 80 -10.60 26.67 3.81
C GLY A 80 -11.31 25.31 3.86
N VAL A 81 -11.58 24.66 2.73
CA VAL A 81 -12.14 23.31 2.66
C VAL A 81 -11.02 22.28 2.51
N LYS A 82 -10.90 21.38 3.48
CA LYS A 82 -9.98 20.24 3.43
C LYS A 82 -10.65 19.06 2.73
N THR A 83 -10.05 18.60 1.64
CA THR A 83 -10.51 17.43 0.88
C THR A 83 -9.42 16.35 0.89
N PRO A 84 -9.73 15.10 1.25
CA PRO A 84 -8.73 14.03 1.19
C PRO A 84 -8.18 13.88 -0.23
N VAL A 85 -6.87 13.79 -0.34
CA VAL A 85 -6.22 13.35 -1.59
C VAL A 85 -6.46 11.86 -1.72
N ALA A 86 -7.32 11.48 -2.65
CA ALA A 86 -7.76 10.10 -2.80
C ALA A 86 -6.57 9.13 -2.89
N ASN A 87 -6.61 8.08 -2.08
CA ASN A 87 -5.64 7.00 -2.05
C ASN A 87 -4.20 7.42 -1.68
N THR A 88 -4.00 8.60 -1.08
CA THR A 88 -2.68 9.14 -0.77
C THR A 88 -2.52 9.44 0.72
N PHE A 89 -1.38 9.02 1.27
CA PHE A 89 -1.06 9.10 2.70
C PHE A 89 0.36 9.61 2.90
N GLU A 90 0.58 10.39 3.95
CA GLU A 90 1.93 10.69 4.46
C GLU A 90 2.34 9.58 5.43
N VAL A 91 3.42 8.86 5.12
CA VAL A 91 3.92 7.73 5.90
C VAL A 91 5.26 8.09 6.50
N THR A 92 5.36 8.04 7.83
CA THR A 92 6.57 8.33 8.60
C THR A 92 7.16 7.03 9.17
N VAL A 93 8.44 6.79 8.92
CA VAL A 93 9.20 5.68 9.51
C VAL A 93 10.05 6.20 10.66
N GLY A 94 9.84 5.67 11.87
CA GLY A 94 10.65 6.01 13.04
C GLY A 94 12.14 5.64 12.88
N GLY A 95 13.02 6.37 13.58
CA GLY A 95 14.48 6.13 13.52
C GLY A 95 14.94 4.82 14.16
N ASP A 96 14.09 4.21 14.99
CA ASP A 96 14.31 2.96 15.71
C ASP A 96 13.72 1.73 14.99
N VAL A 97 13.01 1.94 13.88
CA VAL A 97 12.44 0.86 13.07
C VAL A 97 13.58 0.09 12.39
N PRO A 98 13.75 -1.22 12.64
CA PRO A 98 14.80 -2.00 11.98
C PRO A 98 14.60 -2.01 10.44
N PRO A 99 15.69 -1.99 9.66
CA PRO A 99 15.61 -2.26 8.22
C PRO A 99 14.99 -3.62 7.93
N GLY A 100 14.06 -3.67 6.98
CA GLY A 100 13.45 -4.91 6.53
C GLY A 100 12.12 -4.74 5.82
N LEU A 101 11.47 -5.87 5.54
CA LEU A 101 10.15 -5.96 4.95
C LEU A 101 9.06 -5.95 6.02
N TYR A 102 8.06 -5.08 5.86
CA TYR A 102 6.89 -4.98 6.71
C TYR A 102 5.61 -5.17 5.90
N ASP A 103 4.55 -5.65 6.53
CA ASP A 103 3.23 -5.71 5.90
C ASP A 103 2.49 -4.38 6.07
N VAL A 104 1.89 -3.88 4.99
CA VAL A 104 0.97 -2.73 4.96
C VAL A 104 -0.41 -3.16 4.48
N ARG A 105 -1.45 -2.61 5.09
CA ARG A 105 -2.86 -2.77 4.71
C ARG A 105 -3.51 -1.40 4.61
N CYS A 106 -4.54 -1.25 3.77
CA CYS A 106 -5.39 -0.06 3.80
C CYS A 106 -6.72 -0.35 4.51
N THR A 107 -7.30 0.69 5.11
CA THR A 107 -8.67 0.70 5.61
C THR A 107 -9.51 1.64 4.77
N GLY A 108 -10.77 1.26 4.53
CA GLY A 108 -11.76 2.12 3.89
C GLY A 108 -13.18 1.61 4.17
N LEU A 109 -14.13 2.04 3.34
CA LEU A 109 -15.56 1.72 3.51
C LEU A 109 -15.83 0.20 3.61
N PHE A 110 -15.08 -0.59 2.84
CA PHE A 110 -15.25 -2.04 2.75
C PHE A 110 -14.23 -2.82 3.60
N GLY A 111 -13.75 -2.20 4.67
CA GLY A 111 -12.95 -2.84 5.70
C GLY A 111 -11.45 -2.79 5.45
N LEU A 112 -10.73 -3.72 6.08
CA LEU A 112 -9.29 -3.86 6.03
C LEU A 112 -8.87 -4.71 4.83
N SER A 113 -7.82 -4.28 4.12
CA SER A 113 -7.28 -5.03 2.98
C SER A 113 -6.45 -6.25 3.35
N ASN A 114 -6.15 -7.09 2.35
CA ASN A 114 -5.03 -8.02 2.36
C ASN A 114 -3.70 -7.25 2.54
N PRO A 115 -2.65 -7.87 3.10
CA PRO A 115 -1.36 -7.21 3.27
C PRO A 115 -0.58 -7.15 1.96
N ARG A 116 0.25 -6.11 1.83
CA ARG A 116 1.29 -5.94 0.81
C ARG A 116 2.61 -5.58 1.48
N ARG A 117 3.74 -5.71 0.79
CA ARG A 117 5.05 -5.41 1.37
C ARG A 117 5.39 -3.92 1.27
N PHE A 118 6.00 -3.41 2.33
CA PHE A 118 6.61 -2.08 2.43
C PHE A 118 8.02 -2.24 2.99
N VAL A 119 9.01 -1.72 2.27
CA VAL A 119 10.43 -1.85 2.63
C VAL A 119 10.86 -0.67 3.50
N VAL A 120 11.60 -0.94 4.56
CA VAL A 120 12.34 0.08 5.32
C VAL A 120 13.83 -0.12 5.10
N GLY A 121 14.50 0.89 4.55
CA GLY A 121 15.93 0.86 4.22
C GLY A 121 16.74 1.95 4.92
N GLN A 122 18.07 1.87 4.87
CA GLN A 122 18.97 2.89 5.43
C GLN A 122 19.51 3.89 4.41
N ARG A 123 19.40 3.56 3.12
CA ARG A 123 20.01 4.33 2.03
C ARG A 123 19.08 5.46 1.59
N PRO A 124 19.62 6.57 1.05
CA PRO A 124 18.84 7.57 0.35
C PRO A 124 17.96 6.92 -0.72
N GLU A 125 16.72 7.37 -0.82
CA GLU A 125 15.77 6.87 -1.81
C GLU A 125 15.34 7.99 -2.76
N ILE A 126 15.22 7.66 -4.05
CA ILE A 126 14.62 8.51 -5.07
C ILE A 126 13.44 7.79 -5.72
N VAL A 127 12.55 8.57 -6.33
CA VAL A 127 11.51 8.04 -7.22
C VAL A 127 12.03 8.18 -8.65
N GLU A 128 11.80 7.17 -9.48
CA GLU A 128 12.22 7.20 -10.88
C GLU A 128 11.66 8.42 -11.63
N ALA A 129 12.39 8.85 -12.65
CA ALA A 129 11.91 9.80 -13.64
C ALA A 129 11.57 9.02 -14.92
N GLU A 130 10.30 9.06 -15.33
CA GLU A 130 9.70 8.28 -16.44
C GLU A 130 10.23 8.62 -17.85
N ASN A 131 11.29 9.42 -17.96
CA ASN A 131 11.88 9.84 -19.23
C ASN A 131 13.09 8.98 -19.63
N ASN A 132 13.17 7.73 -19.14
CA ASN A 132 14.33 6.82 -19.22
C ASN A 132 14.04 5.53 -20.02
N LYS A 133 13.02 5.53 -20.89
CA LYS A 133 12.27 4.32 -21.32
C LYS A 133 12.83 3.53 -22.51
N VAL A 134 13.72 4.10 -23.33
CA VAL A 134 14.08 3.48 -24.63
C VAL A 134 15.57 3.63 -24.97
N ASP A 135 16.12 4.84 -24.84
CA ASP A 135 17.50 5.14 -25.23
C ASP A 135 18.42 5.20 -23.99
N PRO A 136 19.55 4.46 -23.97
CA PRO A 136 20.59 4.62 -22.95
C PRO A 136 21.08 6.06 -22.75
N ALA A 137 20.93 6.95 -23.73
CA ALA A 137 21.27 8.37 -23.61
C ALA A 137 20.36 9.11 -22.61
N GLU A 138 19.11 8.66 -22.45
CA GLU A 138 18.10 9.24 -21.57
C GLU A 138 18.12 8.64 -20.16
N ALA A 139 19.09 7.76 -19.87
CA ALA A 139 19.21 7.08 -18.58
C ALA A 139 19.21 8.06 -17.40
N THR A 140 18.40 7.77 -16.37
CA THR A 140 18.36 8.55 -15.13
C THR A 140 19.70 8.45 -14.42
N VAL A 141 20.33 9.59 -14.16
CA VAL A 141 21.61 9.63 -13.42
C VAL A 141 21.35 9.40 -11.94
N VAL A 142 22.04 8.43 -11.35
CA VAL A 142 21.91 8.02 -9.95
C VAL A 142 23.27 7.86 -9.30
N GLU A 143 23.36 8.20 -8.01
CA GLU A 143 24.58 7.97 -7.22
C GLU A 143 24.61 6.54 -6.66
N LEU A 144 25.80 5.96 -6.53
CA LEU A 144 25.97 4.71 -5.79
C LEU A 144 25.53 4.87 -4.33
N ASN A 145 25.01 3.79 -3.76
CA ASN A 145 24.37 3.71 -2.44
C ASN A 145 23.00 4.41 -2.37
N THR A 146 22.26 4.39 -3.48
CA THR A 146 20.88 4.92 -3.59
C THR A 146 19.90 3.78 -3.87
N VAL A 147 18.66 3.94 -3.41
CA VAL A 147 17.52 3.11 -3.82
C VAL A 147 16.64 3.89 -4.77
N ILE A 148 16.24 3.28 -5.88
CA ILE A 148 15.25 3.82 -6.79
C ILE A 148 13.93 3.08 -6.58
N ASN A 149 12.86 3.83 -6.32
CA ASN A 149 11.50 3.32 -6.36
C ASN A 149 10.92 3.59 -7.76
N GLY A 150 10.62 2.53 -8.50
CA GLY A 150 10.12 2.62 -9.87
C GLY A 150 8.96 1.67 -10.18
N LYS A 151 8.44 1.73 -11.40
CA LYS A 151 7.39 0.86 -11.94
C LYS A 151 7.50 0.76 -13.46
N MET A 152 7.18 -0.42 -13.98
CA MET A 152 7.00 -0.58 -15.43
C MET A 152 5.67 0.04 -15.84
N ASP A 153 5.68 1.18 -16.54
CA ASP A 153 4.50 1.92 -17.00
C ASP A 153 4.56 2.18 -18.51
N GLY A 154 3.80 1.40 -19.28
CA GLY A 154 3.66 1.53 -20.73
C GLY A 154 4.03 0.27 -21.51
N GLY A 155 3.57 0.19 -22.77
CA GLY A 155 3.88 -0.95 -23.64
C GLY A 155 5.38 -1.02 -23.92
N THR A 156 6.01 -2.16 -23.60
CA THR A 156 7.44 -2.43 -23.80
C THR A 156 8.39 -1.53 -22.98
N ASP A 157 8.02 -1.19 -21.76
CA ASP A 157 8.84 -0.34 -20.89
C ASP A 157 10.20 -0.95 -20.53
N VAL A 158 11.23 -0.11 -20.50
CA VAL A 158 12.62 -0.46 -20.19
C VAL A 158 13.26 0.72 -19.48
N ASP A 159 13.65 0.55 -18.22
CA ASP A 159 14.26 1.62 -17.45
C ASP A 159 15.78 1.58 -17.50
N TRP A 160 16.37 2.70 -17.93
CA TRP A 160 17.81 2.90 -17.94
C TRP A 160 18.27 3.82 -16.80
N TYR A 161 19.32 3.39 -16.11
CA TYR A 161 19.99 4.12 -15.04
C TYR A 161 21.47 4.29 -15.35
N ARG A 162 22.03 5.45 -15.03
CA ARG A 162 23.45 5.76 -15.23
C ARG A 162 24.11 6.06 -13.89
N PHE A 163 25.28 5.47 -13.63
CA PHE A 163 26.04 5.69 -12.40
C PHE A 163 27.54 5.68 -12.66
N SER A 164 28.29 6.44 -11.88
CA SER A 164 29.75 6.45 -11.91
C SER A 164 30.33 5.39 -10.97
N ALA A 165 31.36 4.67 -11.40
CA ALA A 165 32.09 3.73 -10.55
C ALA A 165 33.60 3.76 -10.84
N LYS A 166 34.40 3.31 -9.87
CA LYS A 166 35.87 3.26 -9.95
C LYS A 166 36.36 1.84 -10.14
N LYS A 167 37.42 1.68 -10.92
CA LYS A 167 38.11 0.42 -11.19
C LYS A 167 38.38 -0.34 -9.88
N GLY A 168 38.06 -1.62 -9.87
CA GLY A 168 38.26 -2.51 -8.72
C GLY A 168 37.19 -2.39 -7.63
N GLN A 169 36.24 -1.45 -7.71
CA GLN A 169 35.04 -1.51 -6.86
C GLN A 169 34.21 -2.73 -7.24
N ARG A 170 33.62 -3.40 -6.25
CA ARG A 170 32.59 -4.42 -6.50
C ARG A 170 31.23 -3.79 -6.22
N VAL A 171 30.43 -3.62 -7.26
CA VAL A 171 29.11 -3.01 -7.17
C VAL A 171 28.06 -4.11 -7.20
N THR A 172 27.09 -4.02 -6.29
CA THR A 172 25.89 -4.87 -6.30
C THR A 172 24.69 -4.03 -6.69
N ILE A 173 23.92 -4.54 -7.64
CA ILE A 173 22.65 -3.99 -8.08
C ILE A 173 21.57 -5.04 -7.78
N ASP A 174 20.72 -4.76 -6.80
CA ASP A 174 19.68 -5.68 -6.31
C ASP A 174 18.29 -5.13 -6.68
N CYS A 175 17.57 -5.83 -7.55
CA CYS A 175 16.20 -5.45 -7.91
C CYS A 175 15.19 -6.27 -7.08
N TRP A 176 14.38 -5.57 -6.30
CA TRP A 176 13.30 -6.15 -5.51
C TRP A 176 12.00 -5.98 -6.29
N ALA A 177 11.40 -7.08 -6.71
CA ALA A 177 10.09 -7.13 -7.34
C ALA A 177 9.20 -8.16 -6.63
N GLU A 178 9.43 -9.45 -6.84
CA GLU A 178 8.70 -10.54 -6.18
C GLU A 178 8.76 -10.41 -4.65
N ARG A 179 9.92 -10.05 -4.07
CA ARG A 179 10.06 -9.86 -2.60
C ARG A 179 9.19 -8.73 -2.06
N ILE A 180 8.92 -7.71 -2.88
CA ILE A 180 7.98 -6.61 -2.56
C ILE A 180 6.62 -6.83 -3.19
N ASP A 181 6.30 -8.10 -3.50
CA ASP A 181 4.96 -8.54 -3.80
C ASP A 181 4.49 -8.13 -5.23
N SER A 182 5.38 -7.55 -6.04
CA SER A 182 5.19 -7.14 -7.44
C SER A 182 4.86 -8.30 -8.38
N ALA A 183 4.15 -8.01 -9.47
CA ALA A 183 3.89 -8.94 -10.56
C ALA A 183 5.03 -9.03 -11.59
N MET A 184 6.03 -8.16 -11.45
CA MET A 184 7.18 -8.09 -12.35
C MET A 184 8.10 -9.31 -12.20
N ASP A 185 8.49 -9.89 -13.32
CA ASP A 185 9.56 -10.87 -13.44
C ASP A 185 10.77 -10.13 -14.04
N ALA A 186 11.71 -9.70 -13.20
CA ALA A 186 12.68 -8.69 -13.60
C ALA A 186 13.91 -9.28 -14.31
N THR A 187 14.34 -8.63 -15.39
CA THR A 187 15.64 -8.89 -16.05
C THR A 187 16.52 -7.66 -15.94
N LEU A 188 17.72 -7.84 -15.36
CA LEU A 188 18.68 -6.77 -15.10
C LEU A 188 19.96 -6.98 -15.93
N SER A 189 20.37 -5.94 -16.66
CA SER A 189 21.61 -5.94 -17.44
C SER A 189 22.49 -4.75 -17.06
N VAL A 190 23.79 -4.98 -16.94
CA VAL A 190 24.80 -3.93 -16.68
C VAL A 190 25.66 -3.73 -17.91
N TYR A 191 25.88 -2.50 -18.34
CA TYR A 191 26.68 -2.13 -19.51
C TYR A 191 27.78 -1.14 -19.13
N ASP A 192 28.81 -1.06 -19.98
CA ASP A 192 29.71 0.09 -20.00
C ASP A 192 29.01 1.35 -20.52
N ALA A 193 29.71 2.49 -20.49
CA ALA A 193 29.20 3.77 -20.99
C ALA A 193 28.73 3.75 -22.47
N SER A 194 29.16 2.78 -23.28
CA SER A 194 28.76 2.68 -24.69
C SER A 194 27.35 2.13 -24.87
N GLY A 195 26.82 1.39 -23.89
CA GLY A 195 25.51 0.73 -23.95
C GLY A 195 25.40 -0.38 -25.01
N ARG A 196 26.49 -0.77 -25.68
CA ARG A 196 26.44 -1.70 -26.82
C ARG A 196 26.42 -3.17 -26.44
N ARG A 197 27.14 -3.56 -25.39
CA ARG A 197 27.22 -4.95 -24.92
C ARG A 197 27.12 -5.01 -23.40
N PRO A 198 26.26 -5.87 -22.84
CA PRO A 198 26.17 -6.02 -21.41
C PRO A 198 27.46 -6.68 -20.89
N LEU A 199 28.01 -6.12 -19.82
CA LEU A 199 29.03 -6.73 -18.99
C LEU A 199 28.46 -7.92 -18.21
N ARG A 200 27.18 -7.82 -17.81
CA ARG A 200 26.45 -8.85 -17.08
C ARG A 200 24.97 -8.76 -17.40
N THR A 201 24.28 -9.89 -17.43
CA THR A 201 22.81 -9.96 -17.47
C THR A 201 22.37 -11.08 -16.56
N VAL A 202 21.43 -10.80 -15.68
CA VAL A 202 20.93 -11.73 -14.66
C VAL A 202 19.40 -11.68 -14.61
N ARG A 203 18.83 -12.83 -14.27
CA ARG A 203 17.41 -13.08 -14.01
C ARG A 203 17.33 -14.20 -12.96
N ASP A 204 16.23 -14.23 -12.22
CA ASP A 204 15.87 -15.30 -11.29
C ASP A 204 16.94 -15.68 -10.24
N THR A 205 17.75 -14.71 -9.79
CA THR A 205 18.80 -14.95 -8.79
C THR A 205 18.22 -15.24 -7.40
N LYS A 206 17.11 -14.58 -7.04
CA LYS A 206 16.37 -14.79 -5.78
C LYS A 206 14.88 -14.89 -6.07
N GLY A 207 14.39 -16.08 -6.42
CA GLY A 207 13.02 -16.20 -6.96
C GLY A 207 12.99 -15.54 -8.34
N SER A 208 12.06 -14.60 -8.59
CA SER A 208 12.05 -13.79 -9.83
C SER A 208 12.79 -12.45 -9.73
N ASP A 209 13.54 -12.25 -8.64
CA ASP A 209 14.31 -11.03 -8.41
C ASP A 209 15.79 -11.18 -8.85
N PRO A 210 16.30 -10.35 -9.77
CA PRO A 210 17.69 -10.41 -10.20
C PRO A 210 18.63 -9.63 -9.27
N VAL A 211 19.81 -10.21 -9.01
CA VAL A 211 20.91 -9.54 -8.31
C VAL A 211 22.16 -9.60 -9.17
N ALA A 212 22.68 -8.44 -9.58
CA ALA A 212 23.90 -8.33 -10.36
C ALA A 212 25.05 -7.82 -9.49
N THR A 213 26.07 -8.66 -9.29
CA THR A 213 27.33 -8.24 -8.68
C THR A 213 28.45 -8.31 -9.73
N PHE A 214 29.28 -7.27 -9.81
CA PHE A 214 30.42 -7.27 -10.72
C PHE A 214 31.58 -6.43 -10.17
N GLU A 215 32.79 -6.77 -10.61
CA GLU A 215 33.97 -5.93 -10.39
C GLU A 215 34.09 -4.91 -11.53
N VAL A 216 34.26 -3.65 -11.16
CA VAL A 216 34.30 -2.53 -12.10
C VAL A 216 35.62 -2.57 -12.87
N PRO A 217 35.61 -2.74 -14.22
CA PRO A 217 36.83 -2.95 -14.99
C PRO A 217 37.68 -1.68 -15.21
N ALA A 218 37.05 -0.50 -15.23
CA ALA A 218 37.69 0.79 -15.44
C ALA A 218 36.95 1.93 -14.72
N ASP A 219 37.64 3.02 -14.41
CA ASP A 219 36.99 4.23 -13.92
C ASP A 219 36.06 4.80 -15.01
N GLY A 220 34.83 5.17 -14.64
CA GLY A 220 33.92 5.84 -15.57
C GLY A 220 32.45 5.60 -15.29
N GLU A 221 31.65 5.90 -16.31
CA GLU A 221 30.20 5.73 -16.31
C GLU A 221 29.79 4.30 -16.70
N TYR A 222 28.74 3.82 -16.05
CA TYR A 222 28.10 2.54 -16.32
C TYR A 222 26.59 2.72 -16.42
N LEU A 223 25.94 1.75 -17.06
CA LEU A 223 24.50 1.74 -17.26
C LEU A 223 23.89 0.48 -16.66
N ALA A 224 22.76 0.62 -15.97
CA ALA A 224 21.89 -0.48 -15.59
C ALA A 224 20.59 -0.39 -16.39
N ARG A 225 20.18 -1.50 -17.00
CA ARG A 225 18.94 -1.64 -17.77
C ARG A 225 18.04 -2.63 -17.06
N LEU A 226 16.81 -2.22 -16.79
CA LEU A 226 15.80 -3.05 -16.12
C LEU A 226 14.53 -3.14 -16.96
N HIS A 227 13.91 -4.33 -17.00
CA HIS A 227 12.60 -4.54 -17.63
C HIS A 227 11.93 -5.81 -17.09
N ASP A 228 10.62 -5.96 -17.27
CA ASP A 228 9.96 -7.27 -17.14
C ASP A 228 10.46 -8.20 -18.25
N HIS A 229 10.71 -9.46 -17.92
CA HIS A 229 11.26 -10.47 -18.82
C HIS A 229 10.45 -10.64 -20.10
N THR A 230 9.13 -10.47 -19.99
CA THR A 230 8.18 -10.54 -21.11
C THR A 230 7.61 -9.18 -21.48
N PHE A 231 8.25 -8.10 -21.01
CA PHE A 231 7.87 -6.71 -21.23
C PHE A 231 6.43 -6.37 -20.80
N ARG A 232 5.92 -7.09 -19.80
CA ARG A 232 4.65 -6.76 -19.14
C ARG A 232 4.82 -5.52 -18.27
N ASN A 233 3.71 -4.83 -18.04
CA ASN A 233 3.67 -3.55 -17.33
C ASN A 233 2.33 -3.37 -16.64
N GLY A 234 2.22 -2.34 -15.80
CA GLY A 234 0.98 -1.93 -15.16
C GLY A 234 1.18 -1.54 -13.70
N ALA A 235 0.11 -1.11 -13.04
CA ALA A 235 0.16 -0.56 -11.69
C ALA A 235 0.68 -1.54 -10.61
N THR A 236 0.77 -2.84 -10.92
CA THR A 236 1.27 -3.90 -10.04
C THR A 236 2.70 -4.34 -10.34
N TYR A 237 3.38 -3.68 -11.29
CA TYR A 237 4.75 -3.96 -11.74
C TYR A 237 5.76 -2.95 -11.17
N GLY A 238 5.57 -2.58 -9.90
CA GLY A 238 6.52 -1.76 -9.15
C GLY A 238 7.81 -2.53 -8.83
N TYR A 239 8.93 -1.83 -8.72
CA TYR A 239 10.20 -2.39 -8.29
C TYR A 239 10.95 -1.42 -7.37
N ARG A 240 11.91 -1.96 -6.60
CA ARG A 240 12.93 -1.19 -5.90
C ARG A 240 14.30 -1.63 -6.37
N LEU A 241 15.08 -0.72 -6.95
CA LEU A 241 16.44 -1.01 -7.44
C LEU A 241 17.46 -0.41 -6.48
N GLU A 242 18.24 -1.25 -5.82
CA GLU A 242 19.33 -0.80 -4.94
C GLU A 242 20.67 -0.91 -5.67
N LEU A 243 21.40 0.20 -5.81
CA LEU A 243 22.78 0.18 -6.32
C LEU A 243 23.71 0.52 -5.16
N HIS A 244 24.59 -0.39 -4.75
CA HIS A 244 25.42 -0.16 -3.57
C HIS A 244 26.77 -0.88 -3.59
N THR A 245 27.66 -0.43 -2.70
CA THR A 245 28.92 -1.09 -2.35
C THR A 245 28.93 -1.59 -0.89
N ALA A 246 27.77 -1.61 -0.23
CA ALA A 246 27.59 -2.27 1.06
C ALA A 246 27.85 -3.79 0.95
N PRO A 247 28.09 -4.48 2.09
CA PRO A 247 28.30 -5.92 2.09
C PRO A 247 27.11 -6.66 1.46
N ALA A 248 27.35 -7.71 0.69
CA ALA A 248 26.29 -8.57 0.18
C ALA A 248 26.61 -10.02 0.56
N LEU A 249 25.80 -10.60 1.43
CA LEU A 249 25.91 -11.99 1.87
C LEU A 249 25.20 -12.91 0.87
N LEU A 250 25.87 -14.00 0.50
CA LEU A 250 25.31 -15.04 -0.38
C LEU A 250 24.90 -16.27 0.43
N PHE A 251 25.82 -16.80 1.26
CA PHE A 251 25.56 -17.97 2.11
C PHE A 251 26.42 -17.94 3.37
N ALA A 252 26.14 -18.85 4.31
CA ALA A 252 26.99 -19.11 5.47
C ALA A 252 27.17 -20.60 5.70
N LEU A 253 28.30 -20.95 6.31
CA LEU A 253 28.61 -22.29 6.77
C LEU A 253 28.88 -22.28 8.29
N PRO A 254 28.17 -23.09 9.08
CA PRO A 254 27.01 -23.90 8.68
C PRO A 254 25.80 -23.03 8.27
N PRO A 255 24.84 -23.55 7.49
CA PRO A 255 23.62 -22.82 7.11
C PRO A 255 22.58 -22.73 8.24
N ALA A 256 22.86 -23.35 9.40
CA ALA A 256 22.00 -23.36 10.58
C ALA A 256 22.85 -23.40 11.86
N GLY A 257 22.28 -22.97 12.98
CA GLY A 257 22.90 -23.10 14.30
C GLY A 257 21.90 -23.57 15.35
N THR A 258 22.40 -24.17 16.44
CA THR A 258 21.58 -24.74 17.52
C THR A 258 20.83 -23.64 18.28
N ALA A 259 19.53 -23.83 18.51
CA ALA A 259 18.71 -22.88 19.27
C ALA A 259 19.34 -22.49 20.63
N GLY A 260 19.34 -21.20 20.94
CA GLY A 260 19.87 -20.64 22.19
C GLY A 260 21.40 -20.65 22.33
N GLN A 261 22.15 -21.04 21.29
CA GLN A 261 23.60 -21.02 21.30
C GLN A 261 24.16 -19.88 20.46
N THR A 262 25.30 -19.33 20.88
CA THR A 262 26.17 -18.56 19.99
C THR A 262 27.10 -19.52 19.28
N ALA A 263 27.07 -19.53 17.95
CA ALA A 263 27.92 -20.37 17.13
C ALA A 263 28.76 -19.52 16.18
N ARG A 264 29.91 -20.06 15.76
CA ARG A 264 30.79 -19.43 14.78
C ARG A 264 30.32 -19.80 13.37
N PHE A 265 30.10 -18.79 12.54
CA PHE A 265 29.68 -18.92 11.15
C PHE A 265 30.74 -18.33 10.24
N ALA A 266 31.08 -19.05 9.17
CA ALA A 266 31.81 -18.52 8.04
C ALA A 266 30.80 -17.90 7.06
N LEU A 267 30.80 -16.58 6.94
CA LEU A 267 29.98 -15.83 5.99
C LEU A 267 30.71 -15.70 4.65
N TYR A 268 30.01 -15.94 3.55
CA TYR A 268 30.53 -15.79 2.20
C TYR A 268 29.76 -14.73 1.43
N GLY A 269 30.48 -13.85 0.74
CA GLY A 269 29.86 -12.73 0.05
C GLY A 269 30.85 -11.78 -0.60
N VAL A 270 30.41 -10.54 -0.83
CA VAL A 270 31.26 -9.46 -1.37
C VAL A 270 31.19 -8.22 -0.50
N ASN A 271 32.26 -7.42 -0.53
CA ASN A 271 32.42 -6.19 0.24
C ASN A 271 32.29 -6.44 1.75
N LEU A 272 32.83 -7.55 2.25
CA LEU A 272 32.79 -7.91 3.67
C LEU A 272 33.99 -7.28 4.40
N PRO A 273 33.80 -6.29 5.31
CA PRO A 273 34.93 -5.65 5.96
C PRO A 273 35.66 -6.60 6.90
N GLY A 274 37.00 -6.61 6.86
CA GLY A 274 37.83 -7.50 7.67
C GLY A 274 37.86 -8.96 7.18
N SER A 275 37.29 -9.23 6.02
CA SER A 275 37.29 -10.56 5.41
C SER A 275 38.60 -10.92 4.72
N THR A 276 38.71 -12.18 4.29
CA THR A 276 39.77 -12.66 3.41
C THR A 276 39.20 -13.06 2.06
N MET A 277 39.88 -12.69 0.98
CA MET A 277 39.53 -13.17 -0.36
C MET A 277 39.75 -14.68 -0.48
N THR A 278 38.82 -15.36 -1.15
CA THR A 278 38.85 -16.81 -1.37
C THR A 278 38.94 -17.13 -2.85
N ASP A 279 39.28 -18.36 -3.22
CA ASP A 279 39.23 -18.80 -4.62
C ASP A 279 37.82 -19.22 -5.08
N LEU A 280 36.84 -19.20 -4.16
CA LEU A 280 35.44 -19.51 -4.46
C LEU A 280 34.82 -18.42 -5.32
N GLN A 281 34.02 -18.84 -6.28
CA GLN A 281 33.30 -17.95 -7.18
C GLN A 281 31.85 -18.41 -7.31
N VAL A 282 30.93 -17.44 -7.35
CA VAL A 282 29.53 -17.66 -7.73
C VAL A 282 29.25 -16.74 -8.92
N ASP A 283 28.77 -17.31 -10.02
CA ASP A 283 28.54 -16.59 -11.28
C ASP A 283 29.71 -15.71 -11.74
N GLY A 284 30.93 -16.25 -11.65
CA GLY A 284 32.18 -15.57 -12.02
C GLY A 284 32.61 -14.44 -11.08
N VAL A 285 31.94 -14.25 -9.93
CA VAL A 285 32.32 -13.27 -8.91
C VAL A 285 33.08 -13.95 -7.80
N ARG A 286 34.31 -13.50 -7.54
CA ARG A 286 35.15 -13.99 -6.45
C ARG A 286 34.62 -13.55 -5.09
N LEU A 287 34.49 -14.51 -4.17
CA LEU A 287 33.92 -14.30 -2.85
C LEU A 287 34.97 -14.04 -1.78
N GLU A 288 34.55 -13.28 -0.78
CA GLU A 288 35.23 -13.09 0.49
C GLU A 288 34.62 -14.00 1.57
N LYS A 289 35.46 -14.40 2.53
CA LYS A 289 35.06 -15.12 3.73
C LYS A 289 35.26 -14.25 4.97
N LEU A 290 34.25 -14.15 5.81
CA LEU A 290 34.32 -13.52 7.12
C LEU A 290 33.77 -14.46 8.18
N ASP A 291 34.59 -14.84 9.16
CA ASP A 291 34.08 -15.57 10.31
C ASP A 291 33.47 -14.61 11.35
N VAL A 292 32.26 -14.91 11.81
CA VAL A 292 31.58 -14.16 12.87
C VAL A 292 30.92 -15.09 13.87
N ASP A 293 30.73 -14.62 15.10
CA ASP A 293 29.92 -15.32 16.10
C ASP A 293 28.48 -14.76 16.03
N ILE A 294 27.51 -15.64 15.83
CA ILE A 294 26.09 -15.27 15.71
C ILE A 294 25.32 -15.97 16.83
N ALA A 295 24.58 -15.18 17.60
CA ALA A 295 23.62 -15.70 18.57
C ALA A 295 22.38 -16.22 17.83
N VAL A 296 22.12 -17.52 17.97
CA VAL A 296 20.90 -18.16 17.46
C VAL A 296 19.77 -17.94 18.47
N PRO A 297 18.56 -17.55 18.02
CA PRO A 297 17.41 -17.37 18.91
C PRO A 297 17.17 -18.56 19.85
N GLU A 298 16.80 -18.27 21.10
CA GLU A 298 16.46 -19.30 22.11
C GLU A 298 15.22 -20.10 21.73
N THR A 299 14.22 -19.44 21.13
CA THR A 299 12.97 -20.06 20.70
C THR A 299 13.23 -20.91 19.46
N GLY A 300 13.22 -22.23 19.63
CA GLY A 300 13.36 -23.21 18.55
C GLY A 300 12.20 -23.25 17.56
N ASP A 301 11.18 -22.39 17.68
CA ASP A 301 9.97 -22.37 16.87
C ASP A 301 9.67 -21.02 16.20
N LEU A 302 10.73 -20.24 15.95
CA LEU A 302 10.67 -18.95 15.29
C LEU A 302 10.79 -19.06 13.76
N LEU A 303 10.02 -18.26 13.04
CA LEU A 303 10.27 -17.94 11.63
C LEU A 303 10.23 -16.43 11.45
N ASP A 304 11.39 -15.80 11.59
CA ASP A 304 11.58 -14.35 11.53
C ASP A 304 12.60 -14.00 10.45
N VAL A 305 12.14 -13.98 9.21
CA VAL A 305 13.00 -13.80 8.04
C VAL A 305 12.58 -12.58 7.26
N ASP A 306 13.58 -11.76 6.95
CA ASP A 306 13.46 -10.54 6.18
C ASP A 306 13.49 -10.87 4.68
N GLY A 307 12.38 -11.42 4.21
CA GLY A 307 12.22 -11.90 2.84
C GLY A 307 10.82 -12.40 2.53
N ARG A 308 10.61 -12.81 1.27
CA ARG A 308 9.41 -13.53 0.88
C ARG A 308 9.50 -14.98 1.35
N VAL A 309 8.58 -15.38 2.21
CA VAL A 309 8.43 -16.78 2.63
C VAL A 309 7.30 -17.40 1.85
N ARG A 310 7.64 -18.22 0.85
CA ARG A 310 6.66 -19.04 0.10
C ARG A 310 6.14 -20.17 0.98
N GLY A 311 5.03 -20.79 0.57
CA GLY A 311 4.36 -21.83 1.37
C GLY A 311 5.25 -23.03 1.72
N VAL A 312 6.14 -23.42 0.80
CA VAL A 312 7.14 -24.49 1.01
C VAL A 312 8.03 -24.27 2.22
N ALA A 313 8.42 -23.02 2.50
CA ALA A 313 9.27 -22.65 3.63
C ALA A 313 8.46 -22.33 4.90
N ALA A 314 7.12 -22.42 4.86
CA ALA A 314 6.28 -22.04 5.99
C ALA A 314 6.27 -23.08 7.12
N GLY A 315 6.92 -24.24 6.95
CA GLY A 315 7.06 -25.29 7.96
C GLY A 315 8.41 -25.30 8.71
N ILE A 316 9.40 -24.52 8.28
CA ILE A 316 10.76 -24.53 8.86
C ILE A 316 10.94 -23.46 9.95
N ASP A 317 11.98 -23.59 10.77
CA ASP A 317 12.35 -22.58 11.76
C ASP A 317 13.67 -21.90 11.33
N ALA A 318 13.66 -20.56 11.21
CA ALA A 318 14.76 -19.78 10.68
C ALA A 318 14.67 -18.30 11.11
N PHE A 319 15.80 -17.61 11.08
CA PHE A 319 15.87 -16.17 11.31
C PHE A 319 16.77 -15.47 10.27
N SER A 320 16.63 -14.16 10.13
CA SER A 320 17.52 -13.36 9.28
C SER A 320 18.67 -12.74 10.06
N TYR A 321 19.88 -12.90 9.52
CA TYR A 321 21.08 -12.19 9.96
C TYR A 321 21.49 -11.13 8.94
N ARG A 322 21.94 -9.98 9.43
CA ARG A 322 22.53 -8.91 8.61
C ARG A 322 23.87 -8.50 9.22
N LEU A 323 24.92 -8.45 8.39
CA LEU A 323 26.21 -7.91 8.81
C LEU A 323 26.11 -6.39 8.89
N ASN A 324 26.38 -5.84 10.07
CA ASN A 324 26.49 -4.41 10.28
C ASN A 324 27.89 -3.92 9.90
N SER A 325 27.98 -2.87 9.06
CA SER A 325 29.25 -2.32 8.61
C SER A 325 29.19 -0.79 8.42
N PRO A 326 30.35 -0.10 8.41
CA PRO A 326 30.41 1.32 8.07
C PRO A 326 29.85 1.67 6.69
N GLN A 327 29.82 0.71 5.76
CA GLN A 327 29.26 0.87 4.41
C GLN A 327 27.74 0.59 4.35
N GLY A 328 27.11 0.32 5.50
CA GLY A 328 25.69 -0.03 5.64
C GLY A 328 25.48 -1.50 6.01
N LEU A 329 24.22 -1.87 6.24
CA LEU A 329 23.86 -3.27 6.48
C LEU A 329 23.99 -4.11 5.21
N SER A 330 24.35 -5.39 5.39
CA SER A 330 24.26 -6.36 4.30
C SER A 330 22.84 -6.69 3.93
N SER A 331 22.62 -7.27 2.74
CA SER A 331 21.42 -8.05 2.43
C SER A 331 21.16 -9.12 3.51
N PRO A 332 19.89 -9.51 3.77
CA PRO A 332 19.57 -10.45 4.83
C PRO A 332 19.99 -11.86 4.39
N LEU A 333 20.65 -12.57 5.30
CA LEU A 333 20.98 -13.98 5.15
C LEU A 333 20.05 -14.81 6.03
N ARG A 334 19.38 -15.81 5.44
CA ARG A 334 18.54 -16.75 6.21
C ARG A 334 19.43 -17.78 6.89
N ILE A 335 19.30 -17.92 8.20
CA ILE A 335 19.98 -18.94 9.00
C ILE A 335 18.93 -19.86 9.62
N GLY A 336 19.09 -21.17 9.45
CA GLY A 336 18.20 -22.17 10.01
C GLY A 336 18.39 -22.32 11.52
N ILE A 337 17.32 -22.68 12.23
CA ILE A 337 17.38 -23.02 13.65
C ILE A 337 17.45 -24.55 13.78
N ALA A 338 18.58 -25.03 14.31
CA ALA A 338 18.87 -26.44 14.56
C ALA A 338 18.37 -26.88 15.93
N ARG A 339 17.89 -28.12 16.01
CA ARG A 339 17.42 -28.77 17.24
C ARG A 339 18.42 -29.79 17.78
N THR A 340 19.37 -30.19 16.95
CA THR A 340 20.42 -31.14 17.31
C THR A 340 21.78 -30.55 16.92
N PRO A 341 22.91 -31.08 17.43
CA PRO A 341 24.22 -30.51 17.18
C PRO A 341 24.54 -30.39 15.68
N VAL A 342 24.95 -29.19 15.28
CA VAL A 342 25.35 -28.91 13.90
C VAL A 342 26.83 -29.22 13.70
N VAL A 343 27.14 -29.99 12.66
CA VAL A 343 28.51 -30.24 12.19
C VAL A 343 28.65 -29.78 10.74
N LEU A 344 29.84 -29.39 10.34
CA LEU A 344 30.14 -29.13 8.93
C LEU A 344 30.58 -30.41 8.24
N GLU A 345 30.28 -30.50 6.95
CA GLU A 345 30.90 -31.51 6.10
C GLU A 345 32.43 -31.36 6.06
N GLN A 346 33.13 -32.43 5.73
CA GLN A 346 34.57 -32.49 5.61
C GLN A 346 34.95 -33.24 4.34
N GLU A 347 35.49 -32.52 3.38
CA GLU A 347 35.93 -33.04 2.09
C GLU A 347 37.38 -33.59 2.13
N PRO A 348 37.72 -34.64 1.35
CA PRO A 348 36.83 -35.39 0.48
C PRO A 348 35.90 -36.34 1.26
N ASN A 349 34.62 -36.38 0.93
CA ASN A 349 33.63 -37.37 1.41
C ASN A 349 32.81 -37.97 0.25
N ASN A 350 33.34 -37.84 -0.96
CA ASN A 350 32.66 -38.07 -2.23
C ASN A 350 32.37 -39.56 -2.55
N THR A 351 32.99 -40.48 -1.80
CA THR A 351 32.88 -41.92 -2.01
C THR A 351 32.56 -42.65 -0.71
N ALA A 352 32.04 -43.88 -0.83
CA ALA A 352 31.75 -44.73 0.33
C ALA A 352 32.98 -45.01 1.22
N ALA A 353 34.19 -44.96 0.67
CA ALA A 353 35.44 -45.19 1.42
C ALA A 353 35.88 -43.93 2.19
N GLU A 354 35.49 -42.75 1.71
CA GLU A 354 35.81 -41.43 2.26
C GLU A 354 34.67 -40.86 3.12
N ALA A 355 33.55 -41.58 3.22
CA ALA A 355 32.35 -41.12 3.89
C ALA A 355 32.65 -40.61 5.32
N GLN A 356 32.25 -39.36 5.58
CA GLN A 356 32.47 -38.69 6.85
C GLN A 356 31.66 -39.37 7.95
N ARG A 357 32.32 -39.72 9.06
CA ARG A 357 31.62 -40.27 10.23
C ARG A 357 30.96 -39.16 11.02
N VAL A 358 29.70 -39.35 11.38
CA VAL A 358 28.91 -38.42 12.19
C VAL A 358 28.22 -39.15 13.35
N THR A 359 28.02 -38.44 14.45
CA THR A 359 27.35 -38.98 15.65
C THR A 359 25.91 -38.50 15.68
N ILE A 360 24.94 -39.40 15.66
CA ILE A 360 23.51 -39.05 15.71
C ILE A 360 23.02 -38.85 17.16
N PRO A 361 22.06 -37.94 17.44
CA PRO A 361 21.42 -37.05 16.48
C PRO A 361 22.35 -35.91 16.03
N THR A 362 22.25 -35.53 14.75
CA THR A 362 23.08 -34.46 14.17
C THR A 362 22.39 -33.78 13.00
N GLU A 363 22.84 -32.56 12.73
CA GLU A 363 22.55 -31.84 11.49
C GLU A 363 23.87 -31.49 10.81
N VAL A 364 24.03 -31.91 9.56
CA VAL A 364 25.20 -31.60 8.76
C VAL A 364 24.90 -30.41 7.87
N GLY A 365 25.71 -29.37 7.99
CA GLY A 365 25.77 -28.28 7.01
C GLY A 365 26.77 -28.63 5.92
N GLY A 366 26.30 -28.74 4.68
CA GLY A 366 27.14 -29.06 3.53
C GLY A 366 26.85 -28.21 2.30
N GLN A 367 27.63 -28.41 1.25
CA GLN A 367 27.55 -27.69 -0.02
C GLN A 367 27.98 -28.55 -1.20
N PHE A 368 27.26 -28.47 -2.32
CA PHE A 368 27.68 -29.07 -3.60
C PHE A 368 28.53 -28.08 -4.39
N ALA A 369 29.75 -27.86 -3.92
CA ALA A 369 30.61 -26.77 -4.39
C ALA A 369 31.23 -27.03 -5.76
N ALA A 370 31.40 -28.30 -6.13
CA ALA A 370 31.99 -28.71 -7.40
C ALA A 370 30.99 -29.48 -8.27
N ARG A 371 31.23 -29.47 -9.58
CA ARG A 371 30.51 -30.36 -10.49
C ARG A 371 30.85 -31.81 -10.15
N GLY A 372 29.84 -32.65 -10.05
CA GLY A 372 30.03 -34.07 -9.72
C GLY A 372 30.20 -34.34 -8.22
N ASP A 373 29.91 -33.36 -7.37
CA ASP A 373 30.00 -33.47 -5.92
C ASP A 373 28.86 -34.33 -5.34
N SER A 374 29.20 -35.21 -4.38
CA SER A 374 28.26 -36.12 -3.72
C SER A 374 28.74 -36.48 -2.32
N ASP A 375 28.13 -35.89 -1.31
CA ASP A 375 28.53 -36.13 0.07
C ASP A 375 28.02 -37.46 0.65
N SER A 376 28.92 -38.21 1.30
CA SER A 376 28.58 -39.44 2.02
C SER A 376 28.85 -39.32 3.52
N PHE A 377 27.85 -39.65 4.34
CA PHE A 377 27.92 -39.61 5.80
C PHE A 377 27.61 -40.98 6.41
N ARG A 378 28.46 -41.45 7.32
CA ARG A 378 28.30 -42.72 8.03
C ARG A 378 27.97 -42.52 9.51
N PHE A 379 27.04 -43.31 10.03
CA PHE A 379 26.66 -43.31 11.45
C PHE A 379 26.33 -44.72 11.94
N GLU A 380 26.44 -44.93 13.26
CA GLU A 380 26.01 -46.16 13.91
C GLU A 380 24.54 -46.08 14.32
N ALA A 381 23.81 -47.19 14.18
CA ALA A 381 22.46 -47.32 14.68
C ALA A 381 22.17 -48.73 15.20
N LYS A 382 21.16 -48.86 16.07
CA LYS A 382 20.75 -50.10 16.74
C LYS A 382 19.46 -50.66 16.15
N ALA A 383 19.37 -51.98 16.04
CA ALA A 383 18.19 -52.68 15.54
C ALA A 383 16.91 -52.20 16.25
N GLY A 384 15.89 -51.85 15.48
CA GLY A 384 14.62 -51.34 15.99
C GLY A 384 14.62 -49.87 16.41
N GLN A 385 15.76 -49.16 16.34
CA GLN A 385 15.74 -47.69 16.37
C GLN A 385 15.00 -47.15 15.16
N VAL A 386 14.35 -46.00 15.33
CA VAL A 386 13.64 -45.31 14.27
C VAL A 386 14.24 -43.92 14.13
N LEU A 387 14.70 -43.61 12.93
CA LEU A 387 15.39 -42.36 12.60
C LEU A 387 14.65 -41.65 11.47
N PHE A 388 14.56 -40.33 11.57
CA PHE A 388 14.18 -39.45 10.47
C PHE A 388 15.45 -38.87 9.84
N ILE A 389 15.55 -39.04 8.53
CA ILE A 389 16.60 -38.47 7.68
C ILE A 389 15.92 -37.48 6.75
N GLU A 390 16.33 -36.21 6.79
CA GLU A 390 15.66 -35.14 6.07
C GLU A 390 16.69 -34.11 5.58
N ALA A 391 16.57 -33.67 4.33
CA ALA A 391 17.37 -32.58 3.81
C ALA A 391 16.56 -31.28 3.76
N TYR A 392 17.22 -30.16 4.02
CA TYR A 392 16.67 -28.83 3.85
C TYR A 392 17.57 -28.05 2.88
N ALA A 393 17.03 -27.73 1.71
CA ALA A 393 17.68 -26.93 0.68
C ALA A 393 16.70 -25.90 0.15
N GLN A 394 15.70 -26.32 -0.63
CA GLN A 394 14.70 -25.44 -1.23
C GLN A 394 13.93 -24.66 -0.15
N ARG A 395 13.56 -25.31 0.97
CA ARG A 395 12.87 -24.63 2.08
C ARG A 395 13.74 -23.56 2.74
N MET A 396 15.06 -23.70 2.68
CA MET A 396 16.05 -22.72 3.13
C MET A 396 16.37 -21.64 2.07
N GLY A 397 15.84 -21.76 0.86
CA GLY A 397 16.09 -20.83 -0.24
C GLY A 397 17.32 -21.17 -1.09
N SER A 398 17.91 -22.35 -0.90
CA SER A 398 18.95 -22.90 -1.78
C SER A 398 18.35 -23.39 -3.09
N ALA A 399 19.13 -23.36 -4.17
CA ALA A 399 18.73 -23.87 -5.49
C ALA A 399 18.92 -25.39 -5.62
N VAL A 400 19.45 -26.05 -4.60
CA VAL A 400 19.69 -27.50 -4.56
C VAL A 400 18.38 -28.27 -4.66
N ASP A 401 18.33 -29.20 -5.61
CA ASP A 401 17.31 -30.24 -5.73
C ASP A 401 17.86 -31.51 -5.06
N ALA A 402 17.64 -31.61 -3.76
CA ALA A 402 18.33 -32.59 -2.93
C ALA A 402 17.78 -34.00 -3.16
N TYR A 403 18.69 -34.96 -3.30
CA TYR A 403 18.37 -36.37 -3.46
C TYR A 403 19.31 -37.19 -2.58
N PHE A 404 18.81 -38.19 -1.85
CA PHE A 404 19.69 -39.06 -1.08
C PHE A 404 19.34 -40.55 -1.12
N ASN A 405 20.37 -41.37 -0.96
CA ASN A 405 20.24 -42.81 -0.69
C ASN A 405 20.52 -43.08 0.79
N VAL A 406 19.80 -44.05 1.35
CA VAL A 406 20.06 -44.61 2.69
C VAL A 406 20.49 -46.05 2.54
N GLU A 407 21.67 -46.38 3.06
CA GLU A 407 22.36 -47.65 2.82
C GLU A 407 22.80 -48.29 4.14
N GLN A 408 22.66 -49.62 4.23
CA GLN A 408 23.24 -50.42 5.30
C GLN A 408 24.64 -50.88 4.88
N VAL A 409 25.63 -50.69 5.75
CA VAL A 409 26.97 -51.23 5.55
C VAL A 409 26.98 -52.69 6.00
N ILE A 410 27.26 -53.59 5.07
CA ILE A 410 27.39 -55.03 5.33
C ILE A 410 28.86 -55.40 5.23
N THR A 411 29.45 -55.81 6.34
CA THR A 411 30.82 -56.32 6.42
C THR A 411 30.78 -57.85 6.42
N ASP A 412 31.47 -58.48 5.47
CA ASP A 412 31.61 -59.94 5.44
C ASP A 412 32.65 -60.47 6.45
N ALA A 413 32.81 -61.79 6.52
CA ALA A 413 33.72 -62.45 7.47
C ALA A 413 35.20 -62.11 7.20
N GLU A 414 35.52 -61.73 5.96
CA GLU A 414 36.83 -61.31 5.49
C GLU A 414 37.09 -59.81 5.72
N GLY A 415 36.11 -59.07 6.26
CA GLY A 415 36.22 -57.64 6.58
C GLY A 415 35.92 -56.71 5.40
N LYS A 416 35.45 -57.23 4.26
CA LYS A 416 35.07 -56.42 3.10
C LYS A 416 33.68 -55.85 3.28
N GLU A 417 33.56 -54.55 3.08
CA GLU A 417 32.30 -53.83 3.18
C GLU A 417 31.57 -53.76 1.83
N THR A 418 30.26 -53.90 1.87
CA THR A 418 29.35 -53.64 0.75
C THR A 418 28.19 -52.77 1.23
N LEU A 419 27.63 -51.96 0.34
CA LEU A 419 26.48 -51.11 0.65
C LEU A 419 25.20 -51.77 0.13
N LYS A 420 24.28 -52.06 1.04
CA LYS A 420 22.92 -52.48 0.70
C LYS A 420 22.00 -51.27 0.78
N ARG A 421 21.51 -50.79 -0.37
CA ARG A 421 20.51 -49.72 -0.39
C ARG A 421 19.21 -50.17 0.27
N LEU A 422 18.79 -49.40 1.27
CA LEU A 422 17.51 -49.57 1.96
C LEU A 422 16.44 -48.68 1.34
N ALA A 423 16.80 -47.45 0.99
CA ALA A 423 15.89 -46.50 0.40
C ALA A 423 16.59 -45.46 -0.47
N THR A 424 15.78 -44.82 -1.30
CA THR A 424 16.07 -43.60 -2.04
C THR A 424 14.98 -42.61 -1.67
N ALA A 425 15.36 -41.37 -1.38
CA ALA A 425 14.44 -40.27 -1.10
C ALA A 425 14.70 -39.12 -2.07
N ASP A 426 13.59 -38.53 -2.52
CA ASP A 426 13.46 -37.44 -3.49
C ASP A 426 12.34 -36.50 -2.97
N ASP A 427 11.86 -35.56 -3.79
CA ASP A 427 10.75 -34.63 -3.49
C ASP A 427 9.69 -35.16 -2.48
N ASP A 428 9.33 -34.32 -1.52
CA ASP A 428 8.10 -34.49 -0.75
C ASP A 428 6.91 -33.90 -1.51
N ALA A 429 6.09 -34.79 -2.09
CA ALA A 429 4.89 -34.46 -2.83
C ALA A 429 3.71 -33.96 -1.97
N THR A 430 3.87 -33.86 -0.64
CA THR A 430 2.81 -33.45 0.28
C THR A 430 2.39 -31.99 0.07
N ASN A 431 1.17 -31.80 -0.42
CA ASN A 431 0.58 -30.48 -0.62
C ASN A 431 -0.64 -30.27 0.29
N LEU A 432 -0.54 -29.37 1.26
CA LEU A 432 -1.54 -29.18 2.31
C LEU A 432 -2.78 -28.40 1.82
N LEU A 433 -2.63 -27.54 0.80
CA LEU A 433 -3.72 -26.79 0.17
C LEU A 433 -3.42 -26.44 -1.29
N GLN A 434 -3.70 -27.40 -2.16
CA GLN A 434 -3.41 -27.33 -3.59
C GLN A 434 -3.97 -26.07 -4.27
N ASN A 435 -3.19 -25.49 -5.17
CA ASN A 435 -3.50 -24.29 -5.97
C ASN A 435 -3.76 -23.00 -5.17
N VAL A 436 -3.66 -23.02 -3.83
CA VAL A 436 -3.90 -21.83 -2.99
C VAL A 436 -2.66 -21.49 -2.17
N PHE A 437 -2.08 -22.48 -1.48
CA PHE A 437 -0.90 -22.31 -0.66
C PHE A 437 0.00 -23.53 -0.87
N GLU A 438 0.86 -23.46 -1.87
CA GLU A 438 1.70 -24.58 -2.29
C GLU A 438 2.74 -24.95 -1.22
N THR A 439 2.73 -26.22 -0.82
CA THR A 439 3.66 -26.76 0.20
C THR A 439 4.47 -27.96 -0.30
N LYS A 440 4.25 -28.44 -1.54
CA LYS A 440 5.13 -29.45 -2.15
C LYS A 440 6.56 -28.91 -2.17
N THR A 441 7.52 -29.74 -1.81
CA THR A 441 8.93 -29.35 -1.78
C THR A 441 9.81 -30.38 -2.47
N ASP A 442 10.91 -29.91 -3.04
CA ASP A 442 11.97 -30.72 -3.63
C ASP A 442 12.96 -31.23 -2.54
N ASP A 443 12.68 -30.92 -1.27
CA ASP A 443 13.46 -31.38 -0.13
C ASP A 443 13.02 -32.80 0.33
N PRO A 444 13.91 -33.81 0.28
CA PRO A 444 13.57 -35.19 0.59
C PRO A 444 13.53 -35.50 2.09
N GLN A 445 12.69 -36.46 2.46
CA GLN A 445 12.66 -37.05 3.80
C GLN A 445 12.43 -38.56 3.78
N TYR A 446 12.96 -39.26 4.79
CA TYR A 446 12.80 -40.71 4.93
C TYR A 446 12.77 -41.14 6.41
N LYS A 447 11.81 -42.00 6.74
CA LYS A 447 11.70 -42.68 8.04
C LYS A 447 12.41 -44.04 7.98
N LEU A 448 13.60 -44.15 8.55
CA LEU A 448 14.36 -45.39 8.65
C LEU A 448 13.98 -46.15 9.93
N THR A 449 13.42 -47.36 9.78
CA THR A 449 13.43 -48.36 10.87
C THR A 449 14.67 -49.21 10.71
N VAL A 450 15.59 -49.13 11.68
CA VAL A 450 16.92 -49.74 11.60
C VAL A 450 16.80 -51.28 11.67
N PRO A 451 17.16 -52.02 10.61
CA PRO A 451 16.92 -53.47 10.55
C PRO A 451 17.86 -54.29 11.43
N ALA A 452 19.10 -53.84 11.64
CA ALA A 452 20.11 -54.52 12.44
C ALA A 452 21.08 -53.52 13.09
N ASP A 453 21.74 -53.93 14.16
CA ASP A 453 22.88 -53.19 14.71
C ASP A 453 23.98 -53.06 13.65
N GLY A 454 24.55 -51.86 13.53
CA GLY A 454 25.72 -51.66 12.67
C GLY A 454 25.83 -50.25 12.12
N TRP A 455 26.65 -50.14 11.07
CA TRP A 455 26.89 -48.90 10.35
C TRP A 455 25.90 -48.71 9.22
N TYR A 456 25.49 -47.46 9.04
CA TYR A 456 24.63 -46.99 7.97
C TYR A 456 25.30 -45.80 7.29
N GLN A 457 24.91 -45.57 6.03
CA GLN A 457 25.40 -44.46 5.22
C GLN A 457 24.22 -43.70 4.61
N VAL A 458 24.33 -42.38 4.59
CA VAL A 458 23.51 -41.50 3.75
C VAL A 458 24.43 -40.87 2.71
N THR A 459 24.11 -41.06 1.44
CA THR A 459 24.79 -40.37 0.34
C THR A 459 23.80 -39.40 -0.28
N ILE A 460 24.09 -38.11 -0.15
CA ILE A 460 23.28 -36.99 -0.65
C ILE A 460 23.98 -36.33 -1.85
N ARG A 461 23.20 -35.82 -2.79
CA ARG A 461 23.66 -35.06 -3.96
C ARG A 461 22.55 -34.14 -4.45
N ASP A 462 22.93 -33.17 -5.27
CA ASP A 462 21.98 -32.46 -6.13
C ASP A 462 21.52 -33.36 -7.29
N ARG A 463 20.26 -33.26 -7.71
CA ARG A 463 19.70 -34.06 -8.81
C ARG A 463 20.43 -33.86 -10.14
N TYR A 464 20.98 -32.67 -10.37
CA TYR A 464 21.67 -32.24 -11.58
C TYR A 464 23.20 -32.12 -11.39
N TRP A 465 23.74 -32.71 -10.32
CA TRP A 465 25.16 -32.72 -9.92
C TRP A 465 26.15 -33.00 -11.08
N GLU A 466 25.79 -33.81 -12.08
CA GLU A 466 26.66 -34.10 -13.24
C GLU A 466 26.88 -32.89 -14.16
N THR A 467 26.06 -31.85 -14.05
CA THR A 467 26.05 -30.69 -14.96
C THR A 467 26.48 -29.39 -14.30
N HIS A 468 26.36 -29.28 -12.97
CA HIS A 468 26.77 -28.09 -12.24
C HIS A 468 27.19 -28.39 -10.79
N GLY A 469 27.79 -27.38 -10.17
CA GLY A 469 28.09 -27.27 -8.75
C GLY A 469 28.54 -25.84 -8.50
N SER A 470 28.21 -25.29 -7.33
CA SER A 470 28.53 -23.91 -6.97
C SER A 470 28.64 -23.80 -5.45
N PRO A 471 29.57 -23.00 -4.89
CA PRO A 471 29.76 -22.89 -3.44
C PRO A 471 28.50 -22.45 -2.65
N ASP A 472 27.55 -21.78 -3.29
CA ASP A 472 26.29 -21.34 -2.67
C ASP A 472 25.17 -22.40 -2.72
N MET A 473 25.41 -23.55 -3.35
CA MET A 473 24.53 -24.72 -3.31
C MET A 473 24.62 -25.44 -1.97
N THR A 474 24.19 -24.76 -0.91
CA THR A 474 24.23 -25.26 0.47
C THR A 474 23.01 -26.11 0.80
N TYR A 475 23.18 -27.09 1.69
CA TYR A 475 22.12 -27.91 2.24
C TYR A 475 22.32 -28.15 3.74
N ARG A 476 21.25 -28.56 4.41
CA ARG A 476 21.24 -29.03 5.80
C ARG A 476 20.65 -30.43 5.84
N LEU A 477 21.46 -31.45 6.11
CA LEU A 477 21.02 -32.84 6.28
C LEU A 477 20.82 -33.13 7.76
N VAL A 478 19.63 -33.57 8.17
CA VAL A 478 19.33 -33.93 9.55
C VAL A 478 19.15 -35.43 9.68
N ILE A 479 19.82 -36.03 10.68
CA ILE A 479 19.68 -37.44 11.05
C ILE A 479 19.38 -37.49 12.54
N ARG A 480 18.13 -37.81 12.90
CA ARG A 480 17.65 -37.74 14.29
C ARG A 480 16.68 -38.87 14.64
N PRO A 481 16.56 -39.27 15.92
CA PRO A 481 15.43 -40.04 16.39
C PRO A 481 14.10 -39.32 16.16
N GLU A 482 12.99 -40.04 16.27
CA GLU A 482 11.64 -39.47 16.16
C GLU A 482 11.43 -38.35 17.20
N THR A 483 11.24 -37.11 16.74
CA THR A 483 10.82 -35.97 17.57
C THR A 483 9.49 -35.40 17.08
N PRO A 484 8.36 -36.13 17.25
CA PRO A 484 7.09 -35.76 16.65
C PRO A 484 6.68 -34.34 17.05
N ASN A 485 6.30 -33.53 16.07
CA ASN A 485 5.94 -32.12 16.27
C ASN A 485 5.03 -31.62 15.14
N PHE A 486 4.61 -30.36 15.18
CA PHE A 486 3.84 -29.73 14.12
C PHE A 486 4.08 -28.21 14.01
N ARG A 487 3.78 -27.64 12.84
CA ARG A 487 3.52 -26.20 12.64
C ARG A 487 2.14 -26.01 12.04
N ILE A 488 1.55 -24.85 12.29
CA ILE A 488 0.28 -24.45 11.69
C ILE A 488 0.46 -23.20 10.85
N VAL A 489 -0.13 -23.18 9.65
CA VAL A 489 -0.36 -21.96 8.88
C VAL A 489 -1.86 -21.72 8.75
N ALA A 490 -2.31 -20.53 9.13
CA ALA A 490 -3.68 -20.06 8.95
C ALA A 490 -3.77 -19.22 7.67
N VAL A 491 -4.60 -19.64 6.71
CA VAL A 491 -4.79 -18.97 5.42
C VAL A 491 -6.27 -18.59 5.28
N PRO A 492 -6.61 -17.31 5.02
CA PRO A 492 -7.98 -16.90 4.75
C PRO A 492 -8.65 -17.74 3.64
N ALA A 493 -9.88 -18.19 3.86
CA ALA A 493 -10.62 -18.93 2.84
C ALA A 493 -11.17 -17.97 1.77
N ALA A 494 -10.99 -18.33 0.50
CA ALA A 494 -11.51 -17.56 -0.61
C ALA A 494 -13.02 -17.84 -0.80
N PRO A 495 -13.91 -16.82 -0.82
CA PRO A 495 -15.31 -17.00 -1.18
C PRO A 495 -15.52 -17.36 -2.66
N THR A 496 -14.53 -17.06 -3.53
CA THR A 496 -14.50 -17.47 -4.93
C THR A 496 -13.06 -17.80 -5.33
N ALA A 497 -12.88 -18.94 -6.02
CA ALA A 497 -11.56 -19.35 -6.51
C ALA A 497 -10.94 -18.27 -7.41
N GLY A 498 -9.64 -18.02 -7.27
CA GLY A 498 -8.92 -17.14 -8.20
C GLY A 498 -8.78 -15.65 -7.83
N GLN A 499 -9.00 -15.23 -6.58
CA GLN A 499 -8.92 -13.82 -6.18
C GLN A 499 -8.07 -13.56 -4.91
N VAL A 500 -7.59 -12.31 -4.77
CA VAL A 500 -6.88 -11.77 -3.60
C VAL A 500 -7.90 -11.49 -2.50
N TRP A 501 -7.70 -12.01 -1.28
CA TRP A 501 -8.76 -11.94 -0.26
C TRP A 501 -8.34 -11.31 1.07
N PRO A 502 -8.89 -10.13 1.42
CA PRO A 502 -8.92 -9.63 2.80
C PRO A 502 -9.84 -10.47 3.70
N VAL A 503 -9.79 -10.19 5.00
CA VAL A 503 -10.71 -10.76 5.99
C VAL A 503 -11.62 -9.65 6.50
N GLY A 504 -12.71 -9.36 5.81
CA GLY A 504 -13.75 -8.43 6.26
C GLY A 504 -15.06 -9.16 6.55
N LEU A 505 -15.56 -9.03 7.77
CA LEU A 505 -16.86 -9.57 8.19
C LEU A 505 -17.87 -8.42 8.30
N ARG A 506 -19.10 -8.60 7.82
CA ARG A 506 -20.21 -7.71 8.17
C ARG A 506 -20.70 -8.01 9.60
N LYS A 507 -21.60 -7.19 10.14
CA LYS A 507 -22.29 -7.51 11.41
C LYS A 507 -23.27 -8.67 11.17
N GLY A 508 -23.24 -9.69 12.04
CA GLY A 508 -24.03 -10.91 11.83
C GLY A 508 -23.52 -11.80 10.71
N ASP A 509 -22.24 -11.76 10.36
CA ASP A 509 -21.61 -12.49 9.24
C ASP A 509 -20.78 -13.69 9.74
N SER A 510 -20.21 -14.47 8.82
CA SER A 510 -19.26 -15.53 9.12
C SER A 510 -18.14 -15.61 8.08
N PHE A 511 -16.90 -15.87 8.52
CA PHE A 511 -15.74 -16.00 7.64
C PHE A 511 -14.89 -17.21 8.00
N GLY A 512 -14.45 -17.94 6.98
CA GLY A 512 -13.67 -19.16 7.11
C GLY A 512 -12.17 -18.96 6.98
N VAL A 513 -11.38 -19.73 7.72
CA VAL A 513 -9.91 -19.73 7.65
C VAL A 513 -9.43 -21.18 7.58
N HIS A 514 -8.67 -21.52 6.53
CA HIS A 514 -7.99 -22.80 6.43
C HIS A 514 -6.83 -22.87 7.42
N LEU A 515 -6.66 -24.03 8.05
CA LEU A 515 -5.52 -24.35 8.88
C LEU A 515 -4.73 -25.46 8.23
N LEU A 516 -3.43 -25.27 8.01
CA LEU A 516 -2.55 -26.24 7.36
C LEU A 516 -1.58 -26.80 8.40
N ALA A 517 -1.55 -28.13 8.57
CA ALA A 517 -0.70 -28.80 9.54
C ALA A 517 0.57 -29.36 8.89
N PHE A 518 1.71 -28.70 9.11
CA PHE A 518 3.02 -29.25 8.80
C PHE A 518 3.41 -30.22 9.92
N ARG A 519 3.11 -31.49 9.73
CA ARG A 519 3.42 -32.56 10.70
C ARG A 519 4.86 -33.01 10.53
N GLN A 520 5.57 -33.18 11.64
CA GLN A 520 6.99 -33.55 11.66
C GLN A 520 7.18 -34.91 12.35
N ASP A 521 8.18 -35.65 11.91
CA ASP A 521 8.69 -36.89 12.51
C ASP A 521 7.60 -37.92 12.85
N GLY A 522 6.63 -38.08 11.95
CA GLY A 522 5.56 -39.08 12.07
C GLY A 522 4.44 -38.68 13.05
N PHE A 523 4.33 -37.42 13.44
CA PHE A 523 3.23 -36.96 14.27
C PHE A 523 1.88 -37.01 13.52
N GLU A 524 1.03 -37.96 13.88
CA GLU A 524 -0.28 -38.16 13.25
C GLU A 524 -1.46 -37.72 14.13
N GLY A 525 -1.23 -37.30 15.37
CA GLY A 525 -2.29 -36.99 16.35
C GLY A 525 -3.15 -35.78 16.00
N PRO A 526 -4.31 -35.62 16.66
CA PRO A 526 -5.16 -34.44 16.47
C PRO A 526 -4.47 -33.17 17.01
N ILE A 527 -4.77 -32.02 16.41
CA ILE A 527 -4.27 -30.71 16.83
C ILE A 527 -5.45 -29.79 17.12
N ASP A 528 -5.64 -29.44 18.39
CA ASP A 528 -6.69 -28.51 18.83
C ASP A 528 -6.26 -27.07 18.57
N VAL A 529 -7.06 -26.31 17.84
CA VAL A 529 -6.76 -24.93 17.46
C VAL A 529 -7.75 -23.97 18.12
N ARG A 530 -7.21 -22.89 18.69
CA ARG A 530 -7.94 -21.86 19.41
C ARG A 530 -7.53 -20.46 18.94
N VAL A 531 -8.40 -19.48 19.19
CA VAL A 531 -8.17 -18.08 18.85
C VAL A 531 -8.24 -17.22 20.11
N GLU A 532 -7.25 -16.36 20.29
CA GLU A 532 -7.12 -15.41 21.40
C GLU A 532 -7.18 -13.97 20.87
N GLY A 533 -7.61 -13.03 21.71
CA GLY A 533 -7.66 -11.61 21.39
C GLY A 533 -8.88 -11.17 20.57
N LEU A 534 -9.96 -11.97 20.54
CA LEU A 534 -11.20 -11.60 19.85
C LEU A 534 -11.86 -10.37 20.51
N PRO A 535 -12.34 -9.40 19.72
CA PRO A 535 -13.09 -8.26 20.25
C PRO A 535 -14.50 -8.68 20.69
N ALA A 536 -15.12 -7.86 21.54
CA ALA A 536 -16.50 -8.09 22.00
C ALA A 536 -17.47 -8.19 20.82
N GLY A 537 -18.30 -9.23 20.81
CA GLY A 537 -19.26 -9.49 19.74
C GLY A 537 -18.71 -10.28 18.54
N VAL A 538 -17.44 -10.72 18.58
CA VAL A 538 -16.87 -11.68 17.63
C VAL A 538 -16.56 -12.98 18.36
N THR A 539 -16.90 -14.11 17.74
CA THR A 539 -16.68 -15.45 18.28
C THR A 539 -15.96 -16.34 17.27
N CYS A 540 -15.15 -17.27 17.79
CA CYS A 540 -14.57 -18.37 17.03
C CYS A 540 -14.40 -19.52 18.02
N SER A 541 -15.16 -20.60 17.88
CA SER A 541 -15.18 -21.69 18.87
C SER A 541 -13.94 -22.58 18.85
N GLY A 542 -12.95 -22.26 18.02
CA GLY A 542 -11.83 -23.15 17.71
C GLY A 542 -12.25 -24.33 16.84
N THR A 543 -11.30 -25.21 16.56
CA THR A 543 -11.53 -26.44 15.79
C THR A 543 -10.44 -27.46 16.12
N THR A 544 -10.50 -28.66 15.53
CA THR A 544 -9.45 -29.66 15.64
C THR A 544 -9.04 -30.12 14.25
N ILE A 545 -7.76 -30.00 13.91
CA ILE A 545 -7.19 -30.68 12.75
C ILE A 545 -7.11 -32.16 13.11
N GLY A 546 -7.87 -32.99 12.42
CA GLY A 546 -8.04 -34.40 12.73
C GLY A 546 -6.74 -35.21 12.68
N THR A 547 -6.80 -36.43 13.22
CA THR A 547 -5.72 -37.41 13.12
C THR A 547 -5.35 -37.66 11.65
N LYS A 548 -4.07 -37.53 11.30
CA LYS A 548 -3.51 -37.59 9.92
C LYS A 548 -4.06 -36.55 8.94
N GLU A 549 -5.02 -35.73 9.32
CA GLU A 549 -5.56 -34.69 8.44
C GLU A 549 -4.49 -33.62 8.19
N ALA A 550 -4.37 -33.24 6.92
CA ALA A 550 -3.44 -32.21 6.43
C ALA A 550 -3.94 -30.80 6.75
N ASN A 551 -5.26 -30.62 6.86
CA ASN A 551 -5.86 -29.33 7.10
C ASN A 551 -7.13 -29.40 7.96
N GLY A 552 -7.51 -28.24 8.50
CA GLY A 552 -8.77 -28.00 9.20
C GLY A 552 -9.34 -26.64 8.85
N PHE A 553 -10.42 -26.26 9.51
CA PHE A 553 -11.14 -25.01 9.20
C PHE A 553 -11.64 -24.31 10.45
N LEU A 554 -11.32 -23.02 10.59
CA LEU A 554 -11.84 -22.13 11.62
C LEU A 554 -12.93 -21.24 11.04
N VAL A 555 -13.94 -20.93 11.85
CA VAL A 555 -15.01 -20.00 11.47
C VAL A 555 -15.09 -18.87 12.48
N PHE A 556 -14.88 -17.65 12.00
CA PHE A 556 -15.15 -16.42 12.73
C PHE A 556 -16.59 -16.02 12.50
N GLN A 557 -17.32 -15.66 13.55
CA GLN A 557 -18.69 -15.18 13.47
C GLN A 557 -18.84 -13.86 14.21
N THR A 558 -19.59 -12.93 13.64
CA THR A 558 -19.91 -11.66 14.30
C THR A 558 -21.37 -11.66 14.76
N SER A 559 -21.63 -10.98 15.88
CA SER A 559 -22.99 -10.62 16.30
C SER A 559 -23.49 -9.40 15.52
N GLU A 560 -24.78 -9.09 15.64
CA GLU A 560 -25.38 -7.90 14.99
C GLU A 560 -25.00 -6.58 15.66
N ASN A 561 -24.62 -6.63 16.93
CA ASN A 561 -24.29 -5.45 17.75
C ASN A 561 -22.78 -5.20 17.87
N VAL A 562 -21.97 -5.97 17.15
CA VAL A 562 -20.51 -5.80 17.13
C VAL A 562 -20.13 -4.38 16.66
N ALA A 563 -19.11 -3.82 17.30
CA ALA A 563 -18.54 -2.54 16.87
C ALA A 563 -17.74 -2.73 15.56
N PRO A 564 -17.89 -1.85 14.56
CA PRO A 564 -17.04 -1.86 13.38
C PRO A 564 -15.59 -1.51 13.74
N GLY A 565 -14.64 -2.01 12.98
CA GLY A 565 -13.21 -1.77 13.20
C GLY A 565 -12.35 -2.95 12.76
N TRP A 566 -11.04 -2.79 12.81
CA TRP A 566 -10.09 -3.86 12.51
C TRP A 566 -9.42 -4.39 13.78
N HIS A 567 -9.04 -5.67 13.75
CA HIS A 567 -8.48 -6.37 14.89
C HIS A 567 -7.39 -7.35 14.45
N ARG A 568 -6.34 -7.48 15.27
CA ARG A 568 -5.36 -8.57 15.19
C ARG A 568 -5.69 -9.62 16.23
N VAL A 569 -5.57 -10.89 15.87
CA VAL A 569 -5.79 -12.02 16.76
C VAL A 569 -4.64 -13.00 16.69
N LYS A 570 -4.52 -13.80 17.74
CA LYS A 570 -3.53 -14.88 17.82
C LYS A 570 -4.24 -16.21 17.65
N ILE A 571 -3.78 -17.02 16.70
CA ILE A 571 -4.26 -18.38 16.48
C ILE A 571 -3.18 -19.32 17.03
N SER A 572 -3.56 -20.30 17.85
CA SER A 572 -2.62 -21.25 18.46
C SER A 572 -3.14 -22.67 18.32
N GLY A 573 -2.24 -23.61 18.02
CA GLY A 573 -2.53 -25.05 18.02
C GLY A 573 -1.89 -25.74 19.20
N THR A 574 -2.56 -26.73 19.76
CA THR A 574 -2.08 -27.55 20.86
C THR A 574 -2.33 -29.03 20.55
N ALA A 575 -1.32 -29.87 20.76
CA ALA A 575 -1.46 -31.30 20.64
C ALA A 575 -0.82 -32.03 21.82
N ALA A 576 -1.43 -33.16 22.19
CA ALA A 576 -0.80 -34.15 23.05
C ALA A 576 0.05 -35.08 22.17
N ILE A 577 1.35 -35.15 22.47
CA ILE A 577 2.33 -35.90 21.72
C ILE A 577 2.89 -37.01 22.62
N ASP A 578 2.69 -38.25 22.20
CA ASP A 578 3.27 -39.43 22.83
C ASP A 578 4.80 -39.46 22.63
N ASN A 579 5.52 -39.98 23.62
CA ASN A 579 6.92 -40.34 23.44
C ASN A 579 7.02 -41.63 22.60
N PRO A 580 7.64 -41.60 21.39
CA PRO A 580 7.71 -42.76 20.51
C PRO A 580 8.39 -43.99 21.12
N GLU A 581 9.36 -43.81 22.01
CA GLU A 581 10.02 -44.92 22.71
C GLU A 581 9.07 -45.63 23.66
N LEU A 582 8.20 -44.88 24.34
CA LEU A 582 7.20 -45.43 25.26
C LEU A 582 6.08 -46.15 24.49
N VAL A 583 5.68 -45.63 23.33
CA VAL A 583 4.74 -46.31 22.42
C VAL A 583 5.32 -47.65 21.98
N ARG A 584 6.56 -47.67 21.47
CA ARG A 584 7.22 -48.92 21.05
C ARG A 584 7.40 -49.90 22.21
N ALA A 585 7.71 -49.42 23.42
CA ALA A 585 7.84 -50.26 24.60
C ALA A 585 6.50 -50.90 25.02
N GLU A 586 5.39 -50.17 24.90
CA GLU A 586 4.04 -50.71 25.10
C GLU A 586 3.71 -51.77 24.04
N GLU A 587 3.93 -51.47 22.76
CA GLU A 587 3.67 -52.41 21.66
C GLU A 587 4.50 -53.70 21.79
N ALA A 588 5.76 -53.58 22.19
CA ALA A 588 6.63 -54.74 22.44
C ALA A 588 6.11 -55.58 23.62
N ALA A 589 5.68 -54.94 24.72
CA ALA A 589 5.09 -55.65 25.86
C ALA A 589 3.78 -56.35 25.47
N ALA A 590 2.95 -55.72 24.62
CA ALA A 590 1.73 -56.33 24.10
C ALA A 590 2.02 -57.56 23.24
N LYS A 591 3.03 -57.48 22.35
CA LYS A 591 3.46 -58.60 21.49
C LYS A 591 4.07 -59.76 22.28
N ALA A 592 4.64 -59.52 23.46
CA ALA A 592 5.22 -60.56 24.30
C ALA A 592 4.18 -61.50 24.95
N ILE A 593 2.94 -61.04 25.13
CA ILE A 593 1.86 -61.83 25.76
C ILE A 593 1.52 -63.09 24.93
N PRO A 594 1.16 -63.01 23.64
CA PRO A 594 0.84 -64.21 22.86
C PRO A 594 2.04 -65.17 22.75
N GLU A 595 3.28 -64.65 22.71
CA GLU A 595 4.49 -65.50 22.73
C GLU A 595 4.63 -66.26 24.07
N ALA A 596 4.34 -65.59 25.19
CA ALA A 596 4.33 -66.22 26.51
C ALA A 596 3.17 -67.22 26.70
N GLU A 597 2.06 -67.06 25.98
CA GLU A 597 0.90 -67.96 26.07
C GLU A 597 1.10 -69.26 25.26
N LYS A 598 1.93 -69.27 24.20
CA LYS A 598 2.16 -70.46 23.36
C LYS A 598 2.51 -71.74 24.14
N PRO A 599 3.47 -71.74 25.09
CA PRO A 599 3.84 -72.96 25.80
C PRO A 599 2.73 -73.48 26.75
N LEU A 600 1.77 -72.63 27.16
CA LEU A 600 0.67 -73.08 28.02
C LEU A 600 -0.22 -74.11 27.32
N VAL A 601 -0.42 -73.97 26.00
CA VAL A 601 -1.23 -74.90 25.22
C VAL A 601 -0.62 -76.30 25.25
N ASP A 602 0.70 -76.38 25.02
CA ASP A 602 1.42 -77.65 25.01
C ASP A 602 1.52 -78.26 26.41
N LEU A 603 1.79 -77.45 27.44
CA LEU A 603 1.86 -77.91 28.84
C LEU A 603 0.50 -78.41 29.35
N ARG A 604 -0.60 -77.73 29.01
CA ARG A 604 -1.96 -78.19 29.33
C ARG A 604 -2.27 -79.52 28.66
N LYS A 605 -1.96 -79.64 27.36
CA LYS A 605 -2.11 -80.89 26.63
C LYS A 605 -1.26 -82.02 27.22
N GLN A 606 -0.05 -81.73 27.70
CA GLN A 606 0.80 -82.71 28.38
C GLN A 606 0.18 -83.17 29.70
N ILE A 607 -0.37 -82.26 30.50
CA ILE A 607 -1.08 -82.58 31.74
C ILE A 607 -2.33 -83.43 31.46
N ASP A 608 -3.12 -83.07 30.45
CA ASP A 608 -4.31 -83.82 30.02
C ASP A 608 -3.96 -85.26 29.58
N GLN A 609 -2.75 -85.48 29.04
CA GLN A 609 -2.25 -86.81 28.67
C GLN A 609 -1.66 -87.60 29.86
N LEU A 610 -1.08 -86.91 30.85
CA LEU A 610 -0.45 -87.54 32.01
C LEU A 610 -1.49 -87.90 33.08
N LYS A 611 -2.56 -87.11 33.24
CA LYS A 611 -3.58 -87.33 34.27
C LYS A 611 -4.24 -88.72 34.20
N PRO A 612 -4.70 -89.22 33.04
CA PRO A 612 -5.29 -90.55 32.94
C PRO A 612 -4.29 -91.67 33.27
N LYS A 613 -2.99 -91.49 32.93
CA LYS A 613 -1.94 -92.47 33.23
C LYS A 613 -1.65 -92.54 34.72
N LEU A 614 -1.64 -91.39 35.40
CA LEU A 614 -1.54 -91.32 36.86
C LEU A 614 -2.74 -92.00 37.52
N ASP A 615 -3.96 -91.68 37.08
CA ASP A 615 -5.18 -92.27 37.63
C ASP A 615 -5.22 -93.79 37.45
N GLN A 616 -4.78 -94.28 36.29
CA GLN A 616 -4.65 -95.71 36.04
C GLN A 616 -3.60 -96.37 36.95
N ALA A 617 -2.44 -95.74 37.16
CA ALA A 617 -1.40 -96.27 38.03
C ALA A 617 -1.84 -96.31 39.50
N VAL A 618 -2.56 -95.29 39.97
CA VAL A 618 -3.18 -95.24 41.31
C VAL A 618 -4.19 -96.39 41.45
N GLN A 619 -5.10 -96.55 40.49
CA GLN A 619 -6.10 -97.62 40.50
C GLN A 619 -5.44 -99.01 40.54
N GLN A 620 -4.38 -99.22 39.75
CA GLN A 620 -3.65 -100.50 39.74
C GLN A 620 -2.99 -100.81 41.08
N VAL A 621 -2.46 -99.81 41.79
CA VAL A 621 -1.92 -99.99 43.15
C VAL A 621 -3.04 -100.36 44.12
N ASP A 622 -4.16 -99.64 44.12
CA ASP A 622 -5.31 -99.91 45.00
C ASP A 622 -5.89 -101.32 44.78
N GLU A 623 -6.04 -101.75 43.52
CA GLU A 623 -6.50 -103.09 43.17
C GLU A 623 -5.54 -104.18 43.66
N THR A 624 -4.22 -103.95 43.54
CA THR A 624 -3.20 -104.92 44.00
C THR A 624 -3.15 -104.97 45.53
N GLN A 625 -3.31 -103.83 46.20
CA GLN A 625 -3.39 -103.78 47.67
C GLN A 625 -4.61 -104.51 48.19
N LYS A 626 -5.78 -104.33 47.54
CA LYS A 626 -7.00 -105.10 47.86
C LYS A 626 -6.80 -106.60 47.65
N ALA A 627 -6.16 -106.99 46.55
CA ALA A 627 -5.85 -108.40 46.26
C ALA A 627 -4.87 -109.00 47.28
N LEU A 628 -3.83 -108.26 47.67
CA LEU A 628 -2.84 -108.67 48.67
C LEU A 628 -3.44 -108.74 50.09
N ALA A 629 -4.36 -107.82 50.44
CA ALA A 629 -5.07 -107.88 51.72
C ALA A 629 -5.95 -109.14 51.86
N ALA A 630 -6.47 -109.66 50.74
CA ALA A 630 -7.19 -110.94 50.72
C ALA A 630 -6.27 -112.17 50.75
N LYS A 631 -4.98 -112.03 50.42
CA LYS A 631 -3.95 -113.10 50.40
C LYS A 631 -2.58 -112.58 50.90
N PRO A 632 -2.39 -112.40 52.22
CA PRO A 632 -1.23 -111.68 52.76
C PRO A 632 0.14 -112.34 52.52
N GLU A 633 0.16 -113.65 52.29
CA GLU A 633 1.40 -114.43 52.10
C GLU A 633 1.81 -114.61 50.62
N ASP A 634 1.09 -114.00 49.68
CA ASP A 634 1.39 -114.11 48.25
C ASP A 634 2.58 -113.21 47.85
N ASP A 635 3.78 -113.80 47.82
CA ASP A 635 5.02 -113.10 47.44
C ASP A 635 5.02 -112.57 45.99
N GLY A 636 4.18 -113.15 45.11
CA GLY A 636 3.97 -112.65 43.76
C GLY A 636 3.22 -111.32 43.75
N LEU A 637 2.13 -111.23 44.54
CA LEU A 637 1.38 -109.99 44.74
C LEU A 637 2.20 -108.91 45.46
N LYS A 638 3.09 -109.27 46.39
CA LYS A 638 4.02 -108.31 47.04
C LYS A 638 4.98 -107.67 46.04
N LYS A 639 5.60 -108.48 45.17
CA LYS A 639 6.51 -107.98 44.12
C LYS A 639 5.78 -107.15 43.06
N GLN A 640 4.56 -107.55 42.71
CA GLN A 640 3.70 -106.80 41.78
C GLN A 640 3.25 -105.46 42.38
N LEU A 641 2.99 -105.42 43.69
CA LEU A 641 2.67 -104.20 44.42
C LEU A 641 3.86 -103.22 44.40
N GLU A 642 5.08 -103.67 44.71
CA GLU A 642 6.30 -102.84 44.62
C GLU A 642 6.48 -102.24 43.21
N GLN A 643 6.31 -103.06 42.16
CA GLN A 643 6.41 -102.60 40.78
C GLN A 643 5.35 -101.55 40.42
N ARG A 644 4.09 -101.76 40.83
CA ARG A 644 3.00 -100.81 40.60
C ARG A 644 3.16 -99.53 41.41
N GLN A 645 3.67 -99.63 42.64
CA GLN A 645 4.02 -98.46 43.45
C GLN A 645 5.15 -97.65 42.82
N GLN A 646 6.16 -98.30 42.25
CA GLN A 646 7.22 -97.61 41.52
C GLN A 646 6.69 -96.93 40.25
N ALA A 647 5.79 -97.58 39.50
CA ALA A 647 5.13 -96.99 38.33
C ALA A 647 4.22 -95.81 38.70
N GLN A 648 3.48 -95.90 39.82
CA GLN A 648 2.69 -94.79 40.36
C GLN A 648 3.59 -93.61 40.73
N GLN A 649 4.72 -93.84 41.42
CA GLN A 649 5.67 -92.78 41.78
C GLN A 649 6.24 -92.09 40.53
N GLN A 650 6.58 -92.84 39.48
CA GLN A 650 7.07 -92.27 38.22
C GLN A 650 6.00 -91.44 37.51
N ALA A 651 4.76 -91.93 37.44
CA ALA A 651 3.64 -91.20 36.86
C ALA A 651 3.30 -89.93 37.66
N GLN A 652 3.36 -90.00 38.99
CA GLN A 652 3.16 -88.86 39.88
C GLN A 652 4.26 -87.82 39.68
N ALA A 653 5.53 -88.23 39.67
CA ALA A 653 6.65 -87.32 39.44
C ALA A 653 6.56 -86.61 38.08
N ALA A 654 6.18 -87.33 37.01
CA ALA A 654 5.99 -86.73 35.69
C ALA A 654 4.83 -85.74 35.65
N PHE A 655 3.71 -86.06 36.32
CA PHE A 655 2.56 -85.16 36.44
C PHE A 655 2.90 -83.90 37.25
N ASP A 656 3.61 -84.06 38.37
CA ASP A 656 4.04 -82.96 39.23
C ASP A 656 5.03 -82.04 38.52
N GLU A 657 5.97 -82.61 37.75
CA GLU A 657 6.91 -81.83 36.94
C GLU A 657 6.18 -81.02 35.86
N ALA A 658 5.24 -81.64 35.14
CA ALA A 658 4.44 -80.96 34.12
C ALA A 658 3.56 -79.85 34.74
N THR A 659 2.95 -80.11 35.89
CA THR A 659 2.16 -79.12 36.66
C THR A 659 3.02 -77.97 37.14
N LYS A 660 4.23 -78.24 37.67
CA LYS A 660 5.19 -77.21 38.06
C LYS A 660 5.60 -76.33 36.88
N LYS A 661 5.84 -76.93 35.70
CA LYS A 661 6.13 -76.18 34.47
C LYS A 661 4.93 -75.32 34.03
N LEU A 662 3.71 -75.84 34.12
CA LEU A 662 2.49 -75.07 33.83
C LEU A 662 2.38 -73.86 34.76
N THR A 663 2.47 -74.04 36.08
CA THR A 663 2.37 -72.95 37.05
C THR A 663 3.47 -71.89 36.85
N ALA A 664 4.70 -72.32 36.59
CA ALA A 664 5.80 -71.39 36.27
C ALA A 664 5.51 -70.59 35.00
N GLN A 665 4.98 -71.24 33.95
CA GLN A 665 4.63 -70.55 32.71
C GLN A 665 3.43 -69.60 32.89
N GLU A 666 2.45 -69.95 33.72
CA GLU A 666 1.33 -69.06 34.06
C GLU A 666 1.81 -67.79 34.77
N GLN A 667 2.85 -67.89 35.62
CA GLN A 667 3.51 -66.73 36.22
C GLN A 667 4.22 -65.85 35.18
N VAL A 668 4.88 -66.45 34.16
CA VAL A 668 5.49 -65.70 33.05
C VAL A 668 4.44 -64.89 32.29
N VAL A 669 3.28 -65.49 31.98
CA VAL A 669 2.16 -64.77 31.31
C VAL A 669 1.61 -63.67 32.20
N ALA A 670 1.43 -63.92 33.50
CA ALA A 670 0.98 -62.91 34.46
C ALA A 670 1.96 -61.73 34.53
N GLN A 671 3.27 -62.00 34.54
CA GLN A 671 4.30 -60.97 34.53
C GLN A 671 4.32 -60.16 33.22
N ALA A 672 4.13 -60.81 32.07
CA ALA A 672 4.00 -60.12 30.78
C ALA A 672 2.79 -59.16 30.75
N LYS A 673 1.64 -59.59 31.27
CA LYS A 673 0.44 -58.75 31.41
C LYS A 673 0.66 -57.58 32.36
N ALA A 674 1.31 -57.82 33.51
CA ALA A 674 1.66 -56.76 34.45
C ALA A 674 2.62 -55.73 33.84
N THR A 675 3.58 -56.20 33.02
CA THR A 675 4.52 -55.33 32.30
C THR A 675 3.79 -54.45 31.30
N LEU A 676 2.83 -55.00 30.55
CA LEU A 676 2.01 -54.19 29.62
C LEU A 676 1.27 -53.07 30.36
N GLU A 677 0.61 -53.37 31.47
CA GLU A 677 -0.11 -52.35 32.25
C GLU A 677 0.84 -51.27 32.80
N GLN A 678 2.03 -51.66 33.26
CA GLN A 678 3.06 -50.70 33.67
C GLN A 678 3.50 -49.81 32.51
N ARG A 679 3.70 -50.36 31.30
CA ARG A 679 4.10 -49.59 30.12
C ARG A 679 3.02 -48.63 29.67
N LYS A 680 1.74 -49.02 29.71
CA LYS A 680 0.61 -48.12 29.43
C LYS A 680 0.59 -46.90 30.35
N GLU A 681 0.75 -47.11 31.66
CA GLU A 681 0.77 -46.00 32.62
C GLU A 681 2.01 -45.11 32.43
N THR A 682 3.17 -45.71 32.17
CA THR A 682 4.42 -44.95 31.87
C THR A 682 4.25 -44.10 30.61
N ARG A 683 3.69 -44.65 29.53
CA ARG A 683 3.41 -43.92 28.30
C ARG A 683 2.48 -42.74 28.56
N LYS A 684 1.37 -42.98 29.28
CA LYS A 684 0.40 -41.94 29.63
C LYS A 684 1.03 -40.76 30.37
N GLN A 685 1.98 -41.03 31.28
CA GLN A 685 2.73 -40.01 32.01
C GLN A 685 3.80 -39.31 31.15
N GLY A 686 4.29 -39.96 30.10
CA GLY A 686 5.27 -39.42 29.16
C GLY A 686 4.68 -38.59 28.01
N VAL A 687 3.36 -38.44 27.93
CA VAL A 687 2.69 -37.57 26.96
C VAL A 687 3.05 -36.12 27.23
N GLN A 688 3.50 -35.41 26.20
CA GLN A 688 3.84 -34.00 26.26
C GLN A 688 2.77 -33.16 25.56
N THR A 689 2.38 -32.04 26.18
CA THR A 689 1.52 -31.05 25.52
C THR A 689 2.38 -30.02 24.81
N VAL A 690 2.31 -29.98 23.48
CA VAL A 690 3.06 -29.03 22.65
C VAL A 690 2.09 -27.99 22.09
N SER A 691 2.49 -26.72 22.15
CA SER A 691 1.68 -25.59 21.66
C SER A 691 2.50 -24.67 20.77
N HIS A 692 1.94 -24.28 19.64
CA HIS A 692 2.57 -23.36 18.69
C HIS A 692 1.59 -22.28 18.24
N VAL A 693 2.10 -21.06 18.10
CA VAL A 693 1.37 -19.98 17.43
C VAL A 693 1.34 -20.29 15.94
N ALA A 694 0.16 -20.23 15.34
CA ALA A 694 0.01 -20.41 13.91
C ALA A 694 0.64 -19.23 13.16
N ARG A 695 1.40 -19.54 12.12
CA ARG A 695 1.85 -18.57 11.11
C ARG A 695 0.65 -18.15 10.29
N THR A 696 0.68 -16.93 9.75
CA THR A 696 -0.42 -16.45 8.91
C THR A 696 0.02 -16.45 7.45
N GLY A 697 -0.79 -16.97 6.54
CA GLY A 697 -0.59 -16.87 5.11
C GLY A 697 -1.47 -15.79 4.49
N THR A 698 -1.03 -15.23 3.37
CA THR A 698 -1.83 -14.40 2.47
C THR A 698 -1.73 -14.94 1.05
N VAL A 699 -2.83 -14.85 0.32
CA VAL A 699 -2.90 -15.20 -1.11
C VAL A 699 -2.98 -13.91 -1.89
N VAL A 700 -2.00 -13.72 -2.76
CA VAL A 700 -1.67 -12.43 -3.36
C VAL A 700 -2.12 -12.32 -4.81
N TRP A 701 -1.99 -13.39 -5.58
CA TRP A 701 -2.46 -13.45 -6.97
C TRP A 701 -2.99 -14.83 -7.24
N ALA A 702 -4.06 -14.95 -7.99
CA ALA A 702 -4.37 -16.20 -8.64
C ALA A 702 -4.68 -15.88 -10.10
N SER A 703 -3.91 -16.48 -11.00
CA SER A 703 -4.34 -16.58 -12.39
C SER A 703 -5.40 -17.68 -12.49
N ALA A 704 -6.11 -17.72 -13.62
CA ALA A 704 -7.30 -18.53 -13.90
C ALA A 704 -7.38 -19.92 -13.23
N ASN A 705 -8.59 -20.46 -13.09
CA ASN A 705 -8.86 -21.83 -12.62
C ASN A 705 -7.80 -22.82 -13.18
N ASN A 706 -6.99 -23.42 -12.29
CA ASN A 706 -5.86 -24.34 -12.55
C ASN A 706 -4.45 -23.75 -12.61
N GLN A 707 -4.25 -22.47 -12.29
CA GLN A 707 -2.92 -21.96 -11.96
C GLN A 707 -2.74 -21.86 -10.45
N PRO A 708 -1.57 -22.25 -9.91
CA PRO A 708 -1.28 -22.05 -8.50
C PRO A 708 -1.35 -20.57 -8.13
N ALA A 709 -2.03 -20.28 -7.03
CA ALA A 709 -2.01 -18.94 -6.49
C ALA A 709 -0.61 -18.60 -5.96
N VAL A 710 -0.24 -17.33 -6.12
CA VAL A 710 0.95 -16.75 -5.53
C VAL A 710 0.61 -16.42 -4.08
N ALA A 711 1.17 -17.17 -3.14
CA ALA A 711 0.96 -16.98 -1.71
C ALA A 711 2.29 -16.78 -0.97
N ARG A 712 2.20 -16.20 0.23
CA ARG A 712 3.33 -16.05 1.15
C ARG A 712 2.86 -16.04 2.61
N VAL A 713 3.79 -16.22 3.54
CA VAL A 713 3.57 -15.90 4.96
C VAL A 713 3.45 -14.37 5.12
N ALA A 714 2.56 -13.95 6.02
CA ALA A 714 2.24 -12.58 6.39
C ALA A 714 2.50 -12.37 7.90
N GLU A 715 2.71 -11.11 8.28
CA GLU A 715 2.99 -10.69 9.66
C GLU A 715 1.71 -10.55 10.47
N GLY A 716 1.19 -11.71 10.88
CA GLY A 716 0.04 -11.84 11.77
C GLY A 716 -1.32 -11.86 11.06
N PHE A 717 -2.31 -12.38 11.77
CA PHE A 717 -3.69 -12.48 11.31
C PHE A 717 -4.48 -11.26 11.73
N ALA A 718 -5.04 -10.55 10.75
CA ALA A 718 -5.88 -9.38 10.98
C ALA A 718 -7.17 -9.49 10.17
N PHE A 719 -8.26 -9.03 10.75
CA PHE A 719 -9.57 -8.92 10.11
C PHE A 719 -10.22 -7.59 10.43
N SER A 720 -11.32 -7.28 9.73
CA SER A 720 -12.18 -6.15 10.02
C SER A 720 -13.63 -6.55 10.16
N VAL A 721 -14.37 -5.76 10.92
CA VAL A 721 -15.82 -5.77 11.02
C VAL A 721 -16.34 -4.52 10.33
N LEU A 722 -17.10 -4.71 9.25
CA LEU A 722 -17.74 -3.64 8.49
C LEU A 722 -19.00 -3.16 9.24
N PRO A 723 -19.40 -1.88 9.06
CA PRO A 723 -20.61 -1.35 9.68
C PRO A 723 -21.91 -1.95 9.12
N GLU A 724 -21.86 -2.51 7.91
CA GLU A 724 -23.00 -3.14 7.24
C GLU A 724 -23.46 -4.42 7.95
N LEU A 725 -24.76 -4.69 7.95
CA LEU A 725 -25.34 -5.98 8.37
C LEU A 725 -25.27 -6.99 7.23
N ALA A 726 -24.89 -8.23 7.52
CA ALA A 726 -25.02 -9.34 6.59
C ALA A 726 -26.49 -9.71 6.40
N HIS A 727 -26.89 -9.97 5.14
CA HIS A 727 -28.27 -10.33 4.79
C HIS A 727 -28.75 -11.61 5.45
N PHE A 728 -27.84 -12.55 5.68
CA PHE A 728 -28.14 -13.76 6.43
C PHE A 728 -26.92 -14.28 7.16
N GLN A 729 -27.14 -15.16 8.14
CA GLN A 729 -26.10 -15.94 8.81
C GLN A 729 -26.59 -17.36 8.98
N VAL A 730 -25.72 -18.33 8.69
CA VAL A 730 -25.99 -19.73 9.02
C VAL A 730 -25.49 -20.00 10.43
N GLN A 731 -26.36 -20.55 11.26
CA GLN A 731 -26.12 -20.87 12.66
C GLN A 731 -26.40 -22.36 12.89
N LEU A 732 -25.57 -23.00 13.71
CA LEU A 732 -25.68 -24.40 14.06
C LEU A 732 -25.91 -24.55 15.56
N ASP A 733 -26.78 -25.48 15.94
CA ASP A 733 -26.98 -25.86 17.33
C ASP A 733 -25.82 -26.78 17.78
N GLY A 734 -24.77 -26.15 18.30
CA GLY A 734 -23.55 -26.82 18.70
C GLY A 734 -22.51 -26.93 17.59
N ASN A 735 -21.28 -27.21 17.99
CA ASN A 735 -20.09 -27.22 17.12
C ASN A 735 -19.19 -28.45 17.36
N LYS A 736 -19.63 -29.36 18.23
CA LYS A 736 -18.98 -30.64 18.52
C LYS A 736 -20.06 -31.70 18.68
N PHE A 737 -19.92 -32.78 17.93
CA PHE A 737 -20.85 -33.89 17.91
C PHE A 737 -20.09 -35.20 18.04
N GLU A 738 -20.60 -36.10 18.86
CA GLU A 738 -20.08 -37.47 19.00
C GLU A 738 -21.11 -38.45 18.43
N ALA A 739 -20.64 -39.38 17.61
CA ALA A 739 -21.48 -40.42 17.04
C ALA A 739 -20.74 -41.75 16.97
N ASN A 740 -21.46 -42.83 17.28
CA ASN A 740 -21.01 -44.18 16.99
C ASN A 740 -21.27 -44.52 15.51
N GLN A 741 -20.58 -45.53 14.99
CA GLN A 741 -20.88 -46.15 13.70
C GLN A 741 -22.35 -46.60 13.62
N SER A 742 -22.88 -46.63 12.39
CA SER A 742 -24.30 -46.95 12.10
C SER A 742 -25.31 -46.00 12.77
N ARG A 743 -24.93 -44.74 12.97
CA ARG A 743 -25.82 -43.71 13.52
C ARG A 743 -25.95 -42.53 12.58
N GLN A 744 -27.05 -41.81 12.77
CA GLN A 744 -27.34 -40.56 12.11
C GLN A 744 -27.22 -39.43 13.11
N LEU A 745 -26.44 -38.40 12.78
CA LEU A 745 -26.44 -37.12 13.46
C LEU A 745 -27.50 -36.22 12.81
N LEU A 746 -28.33 -35.61 13.64
CA LEU A 746 -29.32 -34.62 13.24
C LEU A 746 -28.82 -33.28 13.77
N VAL A 747 -28.29 -32.45 12.89
CA VAL A 747 -27.76 -31.13 13.23
C VAL A 747 -28.78 -30.08 12.79
N PRO A 748 -29.49 -29.43 13.72
CA PRO A 748 -30.33 -28.29 13.38
C PRO A 748 -29.49 -27.16 12.79
N VAL A 749 -29.96 -26.62 11.68
CA VAL A 749 -29.36 -25.49 10.99
C VAL A 749 -30.39 -24.38 10.93
N HIS A 750 -30.05 -23.25 11.53
CA HIS A 750 -30.88 -22.05 11.54
C HIS A 750 -30.29 -21.00 10.60
N LEU A 751 -31.15 -20.33 9.84
CA LEU A 751 -30.82 -19.21 8.97
C LEU A 751 -31.37 -17.92 9.58
N ALA A 752 -30.49 -17.17 10.24
CA ALA A 752 -30.82 -15.83 10.69
C ALA A 752 -30.93 -14.91 9.45
N LYS A 753 -32.13 -14.42 9.16
CA LYS A 753 -32.42 -13.55 8.00
C LYS A 753 -32.51 -12.07 8.39
N ARG A 754 -32.01 -11.17 7.55
CA ARG A 754 -31.99 -9.71 7.77
C ARG A 754 -32.24 -8.95 6.46
N ASN A 755 -32.47 -7.64 6.53
CA ASN A 755 -32.67 -6.77 5.35
C ASN A 755 -33.70 -7.33 4.35
N GLU A 756 -34.82 -7.86 4.87
CA GLU A 756 -35.89 -8.49 4.07
C GLU A 756 -35.43 -9.69 3.21
N PHE A 757 -34.23 -10.23 3.49
CA PHE A 757 -33.71 -11.39 2.79
C PHE A 757 -34.63 -12.59 2.97
N ASN A 758 -35.05 -13.18 1.84
CA ASN A 758 -35.94 -14.32 1.86
C ASN A 758 -35.70 -15.30 0.70
N GLU A 759 -34.51 -15.28 0.11
CA GLU A 759 -34.16 -16.19 -0.98
C GLU A 759 -33.60 -17.52 -0.46
N LYS A 760 -33.54 -18.51 -1.37
CA LYS A 760 -32.94 -19.82 -1.10
C LYS A 760 -31.45 -19.67 -0.74
N VAL A 761 -31.01 -20.42 0.27
CA VAL A 761 -29.59 -20.55 0.65
C VAL A 761 -29.13 -21.99 0.46
N GLN A 762 -28.15 -22.19 -0.41
CA GLN A 762 -27.47 -23.48 -0.60
C GLN A 762 -26.38 -23.63 0.47
N LEU A 763 -26.25 -24.83 1.04
CA LEU A 763 -25.26 -25.17 2.05
C LEU A 763 -24.46 -26.39 1.57
N ASN A 764 -23.20 -26.17 1.20
CA ASN A 764 -22.31 -27.20 0.67
C ASN A 764 -21.39 -27.70 1.77
N ALA A 765 -21.46 -29.00 2.06
CA ALA A 765 -20.62 -29.66 3.05
C ALA A 765 -19.18 -29.85 2.51
N ALA A 766 -18.20 -29.59 3.37
CA ALA A 766 -16.79 -29.81 3.08
C ALA A 766 -16.02 -30.24 4.34
N GLY A 767 -14.79 -30.73 4.15
CA GLY A 767 -13.90 -31.13 5.24
C GLY A 767 -13.90 -32.60 5.62
N ILE A 768 -14.78 -33.41 5.02
CA ILE A 768 -14.80 -34.87 5.24
C ILE A 768 -13.98 -35.56 4.15
N PRO A 769 -12.90 -36.28 4.51
CA PRO A 769 -12.20 -37.14 3.57
C PRO A 769 -13.14 -38.23 3.06
N LYS A 770 -13.09 -38.53 1.76
CA LYS A 770 -13.88 -39.64 1.18
C LYS A 770 -13.61 -40.99 1.88
N SER A 771 -12.40 -41.17 2.41
CA SER A 771 -11.98 -42.35 3.16
C SER A 771 -12.62 -42.49 4.55
N ALA A 772 -13.20 -41.41 5.11
CA ALA A 772 -13.80 -41.45 6.45
C ALA A 772 -15.10 -42.27 6.50
N ASN A 773 -15.71 -42.57 5.34
CA ASN A 773 -17.02 -43.23 5.24
C ASN A 773 -18.13 -42.52 6.05
N ILE A 774 -18.06 -41.20 6.17
CA ILE A 774 -19.11 -40.35 6.73
C ILE A 774 -19.80 -39.65 5.56
N ASP A 775 -21.12 -39.78 5.46
CA ASP A 775 -21.94 -39.13 4.44
C ASP A 775 -22.57 -37.87 5.02
N ALA A 776 -22.10 -36.70 4.57
CA ALA A 776 -22.63 -35.40 4.95
C ALA A 776 -23.10 -34.68 3.68
N PRO A 777 -24.38 -34.81 3.30
CA PRO A 777 -24.87 -34.31 2.04
C PRO A 777 -24.95 -32.78 2.04
N ASN A 778 -24.83 -32.17 0.86
CA ASN A 778 -25.23 -30.78 0.67
C ASN A 778 -26.74 -30.65 0.92
N ILE A 779 -27.16 -29.55 1.55
CA ILE A 779 -28.56 -29.25 1.83
C ILE A 779 -28.89 -27.84 1.37
N ALA A 780 -30.18 -27.48 1.39
CA ALA A 780 -30.62 -26.12 1.16
C ALA A 780 -31.69 -25.73 2.18
N ILE A 781 -31.71 -24.44 2.49
CA ILE A 781 -32.82 -23.77 3.16
C ILE A 781 -33.58 -23.07 2.04
N GLU A 782 -34.76 -23.58 1.71
CA GLU A 782 -35.58 -23.07 0.61
C GLU A 782 -36.12 -21.66 0.92
N LYS A 783 -36.60 -20.98 -0.12
CA LYS A 783 -37.31 -19.70 0.02
C LYS A 783 -38.39 -19.81 1.11
N ASP A 784 -38.59 -18.74 1.87
CA ASP A 784 -39.57 -18.68 2.98
C ASP A 784 -39.27 -19.58 4.20
N GLN A 785 -38.24 -20.45 4.17
CA GLN A 785 -37.84 -21.29 5.31
C GLN A 785 -36.68 -20.66 6.09
N ALA A 786 -36.62 -20.89 7.40
CA ALA A 786 -35.51 -20.45 8.25
C ALA A 786 -34.77 -21.61 8.92
N ASP A 787 -35.38 -22.80 8.98
CA ASP A 787 -34.84 -23.95 9.68
C ASP A 787 -34.70 -25.14 8.73
N GLN A 788 -33.64 -25.92 8.94
CA GLN A 788 -33.41 -27.18 8.25
C GLN A 788 -32.68 -28.15 9.17
N VAL A 789 -32.87 -29.45 8.99
CA VAL A 789 -32.09 -30.47 9.71
C VAL A 789 -31.06 -31.06 8.76
N TRP A 790 -29.78 -30.84 9.07
CA TRP A 790 -28.69 -31.50 8.37
C TRP A 790 -28.48 -32.90 8.90
N ARG A 791 -28.61 -33.88 8.00
CA ARG A 791 -28.62 -35.31 8.30
C ARG A 791 -27.28 -35.90 7.89
N ILE A 792 -26.39 -36.13 8.85
CA ILE A 792 -25.08 -36.74 8.61
C ILE A 792 -25.16 -38.22 8.98
N PHE A 793 -24.75 -39.10 8.08
CA PHE A 793 -24.79 -40.54 8.28
C PHE A 793 -23.38 -41.09 8.52
N VAL A 794 -23.14 -41.62 9.72
CA VAL A 794 -21.90 -42.31 10.07
C VAL A 794 -22.08 -43.79 9.74
N LYS A 795 -21.45 -44.24 8.66
CA LYS A 795 -21.60 -45.62 8.18
C LYS A 795 -21.07 -46.63 9.20
N ASP A 796 -21.42 -47.89 9.02
CA ASP A 796 -20.96 -49.02 9.83
C ASP A 796 -19.44 -49.21 9.76
N ASN A 797 -18.83 -48.86 8.63
CA ASN A 797 -17.39 -48.89 8.39
C ASN A 797 -16.73 -47.49 8.45
N ALA A 798 -17.36 -46.51 9.11
CA ALA A 798 -16.77 -45.19 9.35
C ALA A 798 -15.44 -45.31 10.10
N VAL A 799 -14.42 -44.60 9.64
CA VAL A 799 -13.12 -44.60 10.33
C VAL A 799 -13.26 -43.79 11.63
N PRO A 800 -12.90 -44.35 12.80
CA PRO A 800 -12.92 -43.58 14.04
C PRO A 800 -11.89 -42.44 14.01
N GLY A 801 -12.30 -41.24 14.39
CA GLY A 801 -11.43 -40.08 14.42
C GLY A 801 -12.18 -38.78 14.71
N THR A 802 -11.42 -37.70 14.85
CA THR A 802 -11.96 -36.34 14.92
C THR A 802 -11.92 -35.73 13.53
N TYR A 803 -13.05 -35.26 13.03
CA TYR A 803 -13.17 -34.65 11.71
C TYR A 803 -13.67 -33.21 11.83
N SER A 804 -13.04 -32.31 11.07
CA SER A 804 -13.53 -30.93 10.91
C SER A 804 -14.48 -30.89 9.72
N VAL A 805 -15.74 -30.53 9.94
CA VAL A 805 -16.75 -30.39 8.88
C VAL A 805 -17.31 -28.98 8.89
N TRP A 806 -17.44 -28.37 7.72
CA TRP A 806 -18.01 -27.03 7.58
C TRP A 806 -19.02 -26.96 6.43
N LEU A 807 -19.91 -25.98 6.52
CA LEU A 807 -20.91 -25.66 5.50
C LEU A 807 -20.52 -24.35 4.81
N ASN A 808 -20.27 -24.41 3.51
CA ASN A 808 -20.14 -23.23 2.67
C ASN A 808 -21.54 -22.78 2.23
N SER A 809 -21.98 -21.61 2.67
CA SER A 809 -23.30 -21.08 2.36
C SER A 809 -23.30 -20.12 1.18
N GLN A 810 -24.26 -20.25 0.27
CA GLN A 810 -24.44 -19.39 -0.90
C GLN A 810 -25.91 -18.98 -1.05
N GLY A 811 -26.19 -17.68 -1.12
CA GLY A 811 -27.52 -17.13 -1.33
C GLY A 811 -27.47 -15.83 -2.13
N GLN A 812 -28.46 -15.57 -2.96
CA GLN A 812 -28.53 -14.36 -3.78
C GLN A 812 -29.10 -13.20 -2.98
N VAL A 813 -28.36 -12.09 -2.89
CA VAL A 813 -28.76 -10.89 -2.13
C VAL A 813 -28.88 -9.69 -3.05
N SER A 814 -29.83 -8.80 -2.77
CA SER A 814 -29.88 -7.48 -3.38
C SER A 814 -28.91 -6.57 -2.63
N TYR A 815 -28.00 -5.91 -3.34
CA TYR A 815 -26.98 -5.06 -2.70
C TYR A 815 -26.92 -3.68 -3.36
N SER A 816 -26.99 -2.64 -2.53
CA SER A 816 -26.77 -1.26 -2.96
C SER A 816 -25.39 -0.80 -2.49
N ARG A 817 -24.48 -0.55 -3.44
CA ARG A 817 -23.11 -0.13 -3.15
C ARG A 817 -23.06 1.33 -2.68
N ASN A 818 -22.52 1.57 -1.48
CA ASN A 818 -22.30 2.90 -0.88
C ASN A 818 -23.51 3.88 -1.02
N PRO A 819 -24.68 3.55 -0.45
CA PRO A 819 -25.87 4.41 -0.53
C PRO A 819 -25.65 5.77 0.16
N ALA A 820 -24.81 5.82 1.21
CA ALA A 820 -24.50 7.04 1.95
C ALA A 820 -23.77 8.10 1.11
N LYS A 821 -22.95 7.70 0.13
CA LYS A 821 -22.31 8.63 -0.80
C LYS A 821 -23.32 9.34 -1.70
N ALA A 822 -24.33 8.63 -2.20
CA ALA A 822 -25.38 9.25 -3.01
C ALA A 822 -26.11 10.34 -2.22
N GLU A 823 -26.39 10.09 -0.93
CA GLU A 823 -27.06 11.06 -0.07
C GLU A 823 -26.18 12.27 0.24
N ARG A 824 -24.89 12.07 0.58
CA ARG A 824 -23.93 13.18 0.75
C ARG A 824 -23.78 14.02 -0.53
N LEU A 825 -23.76 13.39 -1.70
CA LEU A 825 -23.68 14.10 -2.98
C LEU A 825 -24.93 14.93 -3.27
N LYS A 826 -26.13 14.46 -2.92
CA LYS A 826 -27.35 15.26 -3.03
C LYS A 826 -27.30 16.48 -2.12
N GLN A 827 -26.88 16.30 -0.87
CA GLN A 827 -26.73 17.40 0.08
C GLN A 827 -25.73 18.45 -0.41
N ALA A 828 -24.54 18.01 -0.83
CA ALA A 828 -23.51 18.91 -1.38
C ALA A 828 -23.98 19.63 -2.66
N HIS A 829 -24.75 18.96 -3.53
CA HIS A 829 -25.34 19.58 -4.70
C HIS A 829 -26.30 20.71 -4.33
N GLU A 830 -27.15 20.49 -3.33
CA GLU A 830 -28.10 21.51 -2.87
C GLU A 830 -27.39 22.70 -2.21
N GLU A 831 -26.32 22.47 -1.46
CA GLU A 831 -25.47 23.54 -0.90
C GLU A 831 -24.80 24.38 -1.98
N VAL A 832 -24.17 23.73 -2.97
CA VAL A 832 -23.54 24.43 -4.11
C VAL A 832 -24.57 25.23 -4.90
N LYS A 833 -25.75 24.66 -5.11
CA LYS A 833 -26.86 25.36 -5.78
C LYS A 833 -27.26 26.62 -5.01
N GLN A 834 -27.39 26.56 -3.69
CA GLN A 834 -27.66 27.75 -2.87
C GLN A 834 -26.56 28.81 -2.97
N GLN A 835 -25.28 28.39 -2.95
CA GLN A 835 -24.15 29.31 -3.12
C GLN A 835 -24.13 29.97 -4.51
N VAL A 836 -24.42 29.21 -5.57
CA VAL A 836 -24.51 29.74 -6.93
C VAL A 836 -25.63 30.77 -7.05
N GLU A 837 -26.80 30.52 -6.45
CA GLU A 837 -27.89 31.51 -6.44
C GLU A 837 -27.52 32.77 -5.65
N ALA A 838 -26.86 32.64 -4.50
CA ALA A 838 -26.35 33.78 -3.74
C ALA A 838 -25.30 34.59 -4.53
N LEU A 839 -24.38 33.91 -5.22
CA LEU A 839 -23.38 34.54 -6.08
C LEU A 839 -24.02 35.24 -7.28
N LYS A 840 -25.04 34.64 -7.92
CA LYS A 840 -25.80 35.31 -8.99
C LYS A 840 -26.45 36.60 -8.49
N ALA A 841 -27.07 36.57 -7.32
CA ALA A 841 -27.68 37.76 -6.71
C ALA A 841 -26.62 38.85 -6.44
N ALA A 842 -25.48 38.49 -5.84
CA ALA A 842 -24.38 39.42 -5.59
C ALA A 842 -23.79 40.00 -6.88
N VAL A 843 -23.66 39.18 -7.93
CA VAL A 843 -23.19 39.64 -9.25
C VAL A 843 -24.20 40.59 -9.89
N GLN A 844 -25.51 40.33 -9.79
CA GLN A 844 -26.55 41.25 -10.27
C GLN A 844 -26.50 42.58 -9.53
N GLU A 845 -26.32 42.56 -8.21
CA GLU A 845 -26.22 43.77 -7.40
C GLU A 845 -24.95 44.56 -7.73
N ALA A 846 -23.82 43.88 -7.94
CA ALA A 846 -22.58 44.50 -8.42
C ALA A 846 -22.73 45.08 -9.83
N MET A 847 -23.43 44.41 -10.74
CA MET A 847 -23.73 44.96 -12.07
C MET A 847 -24.61 46.20 -11.99
N LYS A 848 -25.64 46.18 -11.11
CA LYS A 848 -26.50 47.34 -10.87
C LYS A 848 -25.67 48.52 -10.35
N ALA A 849 -24.83 48.31 -9.33
CA ALA A 849 -23.95 49.34 -8.79
C ALA A 849 -22.96 49.88 -9.84
N LYS A 850 -22.37 49.00 -10.67
CA LYS A 850 -21.51 49.39 -11.80
C LYS A 850 -22.26 50.26 -12.81
N ASN A 851 -23.48 49.87 -13.18
CA ASN A 851 -24.29 50.61 -14.14
C ASN A 851 -24.67 51.99 -13.58
N GLU A 852 -25.09 52.07 -12.31
CA GLU A 852 -25.37 53.34 -11.64
C GLU A 852 -24.13 54.25 -11.57
N ALA A 853 -22.96 53.71 -11.24
CA ALA A 853 -21.71 54.45 -11.24
C ALA A 853 -21.31 54.93 -12.65
N THR A 854 -21.54 54.10 -13.67
CA THR A 854 -21.28 54.45 -15.07
C THR A 854 -22.20 55.58 -15.55
N THR A 855 -23.49 55.53 -15.20
CA THR A 855 -24.44 56.62 -15.51
C THR A 855 -24.00 57.93 -14.87
N LYS A 856 -23.65 57.92 -13.57
CA LYS A 856 -23.15 59.11 -12.87
C LYS A 856 -21.86 59.66 -13.46
N ALA A 857 -20.94 58.79 -13.87
CA ALA A 857 -19.70 59.20 -14.53
C ALA A 857 -19.97 59.88 -15.88
N ASN A 858 -20.92 59.36 -16.67
CA ASN A 858 -21.32 59.96 -17.94
C ASN A 858 -22.02 61.32 -17.74
N GLU A 859 -22.90 61.44 -16.74
CA GLU A 859 -23.54 62.71 -16.38
C GLU A 859 -22.51 63.76 -15.95
N ALA A 860 -21.55 63.38 -15.10
CA ALA A 860 -20.46 64.26 -14.68
C ALA A 860 -19.58 64.68 -15.88
N GLN A 861 -19.30 63.77 -16.81
CA GLN A 861 -18.55 64.08 -18.02
C GLN A 861 -19.29 65.08 -18.93
N GLN A 862 -20.61 64.93 -19.08
CA GLN A 862 -21.43 65.90 -19.83
C GLN A 862 -21.44 67.27 -19.15
N GLN A 863 -21.60 67.32 -17.83
CA GLN A 863 -21.55 68.58 -17.08
C GLN A 863 -20.18 69.27 -17.21
N PHE A 864 -19.09 68.50 -17.19
CA PHE A 864 -17.75 69.02 -17.40
C PHE A 864 -17.56 69.60 -18.82
N GLN A 865 -18.04 68.90 -19.85
CA GLN A 865 -18.01 69.41 -21.23
C GLN A 865 -18.83 70.69 -21.38
N GLN A 866 -20.02 70.75 -20.78
CA GLN A 866 -20.85 71.96 -20.77
C GLN A 866 -20.13 73.12 -20.08
N ALA A 867 -19.53 72.88 -18.92
CA ALA A 867 -18.77 73.89 -18.19
C ALA A 867 -17.56 74.42 -18.99
N GLN A 868 -16.87 73.55 -19.76
CA GLN A 868 -15.80 73.98 -20.66
C GLN A 868 -16.31 74.85 -21.81
N GLN A 869 -17.46 74.50 -22.41
CA GLN A 869 -18.07 75.31 -23.46
C GLN A 869 -18.51 76.68 -22.93
N ASP A 870 -19.13 76.72 -21.75
CA ASP A 870 -19.51 77.97 -21.11
C ASP A 870 -18.29 78.84 -20.75
N GLN A 871 -17.20 78.24 -20.28
CA GLN A 871 -15.94 78.96 -20.03
C GLN A 871 -15.38 79.60 -21.31
N GLN A 872 -15.40 78.87 -22.44
CA GLN A 872 -14.94 79.40 -23.73
C GLN A 872 -15.82 80.56 -24.20
N ARG A 873 -17.15 80.41 -24.12
CA ARG A 873 -18.12 81.45 -24.48
C ARG A 873 -17.91 82.72 -23.65
N LEU A 874 -17.85 82.59 -22.33
CA LEU A 874 -17.64 83.73 -21.41
C LEU A 874 -16.30 84.42 -21.67
N THR A 875 -15.26 83.68 -22.06
CA THR A 875 -13.96 84.26 -22.42
C THR A 875 -14.04 85.10 -23.70
N GLN A 876 -14.79 84.64 -24.72
CA GLN A 876 -15.01 85.40 -25.95
C GLN A 876 -15.86 86.64 -25.71
N GLU A 877 -16.93 86.52 -24.91
CA GLU A 877 -17.79 87.66 -24.52
C GLU A 877 -16.96 88.74 -23.79
N LYS A 878 -16.07 88.34 -22.88
CA LYS A 878 -15.14 89.25 -22.20
C LYS A 878 -14.21 89.97 -23.18
N GLN A 879 -13.59 89.26 -24.12
CA GLN A 879 -12.72 89.88 -25.13
C GLN A 879 -13.45 90.92 -26.00
N GLN A 880 -14.69 90.64 -26.38
CA GLN A 880 -15.51 91.59 -27.14
C GLN A 880 -15.87 92.83 -26.31
N ALA A 881 -16.16 92.67 -25.03
CA ALA A 881 -16.43 93.81 -24.14
C ALA A 881 -15.19 94.70 -23.95
N ASP A 882 -14.01 94.09 -23.75
CA ASP A 882 -12.74 94.82 -23.59
C ASP A 882 -12.36 95.61 -24.86
N GLN A 883 -12.63 95.05 -26.05
CA GLN A 883 -12.44 95.77 -27.31
C GLN A 883 -13.37 96.98 -27.45
N LYS A 884 -14.65 96.83 -27.10
CA LYS A 884 -15.61 97.94 -27.13
C LYS A 884 -15.24 99.05 -26.16
N LEU A 885 -14.75 98.71 -24.97
CA LEU A 885 -14.29 99.69 -23.98
C LEU A 885 -13.11 100.50 -24.51
N THR A 886 -12.15 99.83 -25.16
CA THR A 886 -10.96 100.48 -25.74
C THR A 886 -11.34 101.48 -26.85
N GLN A 887 -12.30 101.12 -27.71
CA GLN A 887 -12.78 102.01 -28.78
C GLN A 887 -13.53 103.23 -28.25
N ALA A 888 -14.37 103.05 -27.22
CA ALA A 888 -15.08 104.15 -26.59
C ALA A 888 -14.13 105.16 -25.94
N GLN A 889 -13.06 104.68 -25.29
CA GLN A 889 -12.07 105.55 -24.65
C GLN A 889 -11.32 106.43 -25.67
N GLN A 890 -10.94 105.87 -26.82
CA GLN A 890 -10.26 106.63 -27.89
C GLN A 890 -11.15 107.73 -28.51
N ALA A 891 -12.44 107.46 -28.67
CA ALA A 891 -13.40 108.44 -29.20
C ALA A 891 -13.62 109.63 -28.23
N LYS A 892 -13.58 109.36 -26.92
CA LYS A 892 -13.70 110.39 -25.88
C LYS A 892 -12.52 111.36 -25.88
N ASP A 893 -11.30 110.86 -26.03
CA ASP A 893 -10.09 111.70 -26.01
C ASP A 893 -9.98 112.61 -27.25
N GLN A 894 -10.41 112.13 -28.42
CA GLN A 894 -10.43 112.93 -29.65
C GLN A 894 -11.45 114.07 -29.61
N THR A 895 -12.65 113.81 -29.09
CA THR A 895 -13.73 114.81 -29.04
C THR A 895 -13.45 115.92 -28.01
N ALA A 896 -12.76 115.61 -26.90
CA ALA A 896 -12.31 116.60 -25.92
C ALA A 896 -11.31 117.62 -26.51
N THR A 897 -10.42 117.16 -27.40
CA THR A 897 -9.42 118.02 -28.05
C THR A 897 -10.06 119.00 -29.04
N GLN A 898 -11.09 118.57 -29.76
CA GLN A 898 -11.78 119.40 -30.75
C GLN A 898 -12.62 120.53 -30.11
N LEU A 899 -13.24 120.28 -28.96
CA LEU A 899 -14.01 121.29 -28.23
C LEU A 899 -13.12 122.44 -27.73
N ALA A 900 -11.94 122.12 -27.19
CA ALA A 900 -10.99 123.12 -26.70
C ALA A 900 -10.47 124.05 -27.82
N ALA A 901 -10.32 123.54 -29.04
CA ALA A 901 -9.90 124.34 -30.19
C ALA A 901 -11.00 125.32 -30.63
N ALA A 902 -12.26 124.88 -30.67
CA ALA A 902 -13.40 125.70 -31.07
C ALA A 902 -13.71 126.84 -30.07
N ASP A 903 -13.52 126.60 -28.76
CA ASP A 903 -13.66 127.63 -27.72
C ASP A 903 -12.70 128.82 -27.94
N LYS A 904 -11.45 128.51 -28.29
CA LYS A 904 -10.40 129.51 -28.48
C LYS A 904 -10.64 130.36 -29.73
N GLU A 905 -11.19 129.76 -30.78
CA GLU A 905 -11.55 130.47 -32.02
C GLU A 905 -12.70 131.46 -31.78
N LEU A 906 -13.75 131.04 -31.04
CA LEU A 906 -14.89 131.90 -30.72
C LEU A 906 -14.48 133.15 -29.92
N GLN A 907 -13.66 132.99 -28.88
CA GLN A 907 -13.17 134.13 -28.07
C GLN A 907 -12.43 135.17 -28.90
N THR A 908 -11.65 134.71 -29.90
CA THR A 908 -10.90 135.61 -30.77
C THR A 908 -11.84 136.46 -31.62
N ARG A 909 -12.91 135.86 -32.16
CA ARG A 909 -13.88 136.57 -33.01
C ARG A 909 -14.78 137.54 -32.26
N GLU A 910 -15.10 137.24 -31.00
CA GLU A 910 -15.85 138.16 -30.13
C GLU A 910 -15.08 139.45 -29.84
N ALA A 911 -13.77 139.35 -29.62
CA ALA A 911 -12.92 140.53 -29.43
C ALA A 911 -12.83 141.40 -30.69
N GLU A 912 -12.76 140.80 -31.87
CA GLU A 912 -12.73 141.53 -33.15
C GLU A 912 -14.04 142.29 -33.44
N LEU A 913 -15.20 141.70 -33.12
CA LEU A 913 -16.50 142.36 -33.29
C LEU A 913 -16.62 143.59 -32.39
N LYS A 914 -16.24 143.46 -31.11
CA LYS A 914 -16.34 144.55 -30.14
C LYS A 914 -15.53 145.77 -30.56
N SER A 915 -14.32 145.56 -31.08
CA SER A 915 -13.48 146.65 -31.59
C SER A 915 -14.10 147.38 -32.78
N ALA A 916 -14.82 146.67 -33.67
CA ALA A 916 -15.49 147.28 -34.81
C ALA A 916 -16.75 148.08 -34.41
N GLU A 917 -17.48 147.66 -33.38
CA GLU A 917 -18.64 148.38 -32.84
C GLU A 917 -18.24 149.72 -32.21
N GLU A 918 -17.11 149.77 -31.50
CA GLU A 918 -16.59 151.01 -30.89
C GLU A 918 -16.15 152.04 -31.96
N GLN A 919 -15.58 151.57 -33.07
CA GLN A 919 -15.21 152.44 -34.21
C GLN A 919 -16.43 153.04 -34.91
N LEU A 920 -17.52 152.27 -35.05
CA LEU A 920 -18.79 152.76 -35.59
C LEU A 920 -19.40 153.86 -34.70
N ALA A 921 -19.44 153.64 -33.39
CA ALA A 921 -19.99 154.61 -32.44
C ALA A 921 -19.27 155.96 -32.50
N GLY A 922 -17.94 155.96 -32.69
CA GLY A 922 -17.16 157.19 -32.88
C GLY A 922 -17.45 157.93 -34.18
N ALA A 923 -17.68 157.20 -35.28
CA ALA A 923 -17.98 157.79 -36.58
C ALA A 923 -19.39 158.41 -36.62
N ASP A 924 -20.39 157.78 -36.00
CA ASP A 924 -21.76 158.30 -35.90
C ASP A 924 -21.85 159.57 -35.04
N ALA A 925 -21.06 159.66 -33.96
CA ALA A 925 -21.00 160.84 -33.12
C ALA A 925 -20.46 162.07 -33.88
N ALA A 926 -19.43 161.87 -34.70
CA ALA A 926 -18.85 162.93 -35.53
C ALA A 926 -19.82 163.43 -36.61
N ALA A 927 -20.63 162.54 -37.20
CA ALA A 927 -21.65 162.92 -38.18
C ALA A 927 -22.78 163.76 -37.56
N LYS A 928 -23.23 163.41 -36.35
CA LYS A 928 -24.27 164.19 -35.63
C LYS A 928 -23.80 165.58 -35.23
N GLN A 929 -22.52 165.72 -34.87
CA GLN A 929 -21.96 167.01 -34.49
C GLN A 929 -21.85 167.96 -35.70
N ALA A 930 -21.43 167.45 -36.85
CA ALA A 930 -21.37 168.24 -38.09
C ALA A 930 -22.76 168.70 -38.57
N ASP A 931 -23.80 167.90 -38.35
CA ASP A 931 -25.20 168.24 -38.69
C ASP A 931 -25.74 169.38 -37.82
N ALA A 932 -25.44 169.35 -36.52
CA ALA A 932 -25.83 170.39 -35.58
C ALA A 932 -25.17 171.75 -35.89
N GLU A 933 -23.89 171.74 -36.28
CA GLU A 933 -23.16 172.96 -36.64
C GLU A 933 -23.65 173.57 -37.97
N LEU A 934 -24.04 172.74 -38.94
CA LEU A 934 -24.67 173.18 -40.18
C LEU A 934 -26.01 173.89 -39.91
N LYS A 935 -26.80 173.36 -38.98
CA LYS A 935 -28.12 173.89 -38.63
C LYS A 935 -28.03 175.28 -37.99
N GLN A 936 -27.07 175.49 -37.10
CA GLN A 936 -26.79 176.81 -36.52
C GLN A 936 -26.36 177.84 -37.58
N ALA A 937 -25.55 177.43 -38.56
CA ALA A 937 -25.14 178.32 -39.65
C ALA A 937 -26.33 178.72 -40.54
N GLN A 938 -27.29 177.82 -40.76
CA GLN A 938 -28.50 178.08 -41.56
C GLN A 938 -29.47 179.05 -40.86
N GLU A 939 -29.64 178.95 -39.54
CA GLU A 939 -30.51 179.85 -38.76
C GLU A 939 -29.96 181.30 -38.72
N ALA A 940 -28.64 181.49 -38.69
CA ALA A 940 -28.02 182.81 -38.71
C ALA A 940 -28.17 183.57 -40.05
N LEU A 941 -28.38 182.84 -41.15
CA LEU A 941 -28.60 183.36 -42.50
C LEU A 941 -30.06 183.85 -42.70
N ALA A 942 -31.03 183.28 -41.99
CA ALA A 942 -32.45 183.59 -42.16
C ALA A 942 -32.82 185.03 -41.72
N GLY A 943 -32.03 185.65 -40.85
CA GLY A 943 -32.28 187.02 -40.36
C GLY A 943 -31.77 188.14 -41.26
N ASP A 944 -30.88 187.83 -42.23
CA ASP A 944 -30.23 188.83 -43.08
C ASP A 944 -29.74 188.19 -44.39
N ALA A 945 -30.70 187.90 -45.27
CA ALA A 945 -30.55 186.99 -46.41
C ALA A 945 -29.58 187.48 -47.52
N GLU A 946 -29.14 188.73 -47.47
CA GLU A 946 -28.20 189.30 -48.45
C GLU A 946 -26.75 189.35 -47.95
N ASN A 947 -26.46 188.86 -46.73
CA ASN A 947 -25.10 188.86 -46.19
C ASN A 947 -24.26 187.69 -46.73
N ALA A 948 -23.35 188.02 -47.66
CA ALA A 948 -22.53 187.06 -48.39
C ALA A 948 -21.58 186.20 -47.52
N GLU A 949 -21.12 186.69 -46.36
CA GLU A 949 -20.21 185.92 -45.48
C GLU A 949 -20.91 184.73 -44.82
N LYS A 950 -22.18 184.90 -44.43
CA LYS A 950 -22.95 183.83 -43.78
C LYS A 950 -23.32 182.71 -44.73
N LYS A 951 -23.43 183.01 -46.03
CA LYS A 951 -23.73 182.04 -47.08
C LYS A 951 -22.56 181.09 -47.33
N ALA A 952 -21.33 181.60 -47.30
CA ALA A 952 -20.11 180.80 -47.43
C ALA A 952 -19.89 179.84 -46.23
N ALA A 953 -20.26 180.27 -45.01
CA ALA A 953 -20.13 179.43 -43.81
C ALA A 953 -21.06 178.19 -43.81
N VAL A 954 -22.29 178.32 -44.34
CA VAL A 954 -23.23 177.20 -44.50
C VAL A 954 -22.67 176.16 -45.49
N GLU A 955 -22.10 176.62 -46.60
CA GLU A 955 -21.59 175.74 -47.66
C GLU A 955 -20.37 174.92 -47.18
N GLN A 956 -19.50 175.53 -46.36
CA GLN A 956 -18.36 174.83 -45.77
C GLN A 956 -18.80 173.78 -44.73
N LYS A 957 -19.82 174.08 -43.92
CA LYS A 957 -20.35 173.13 -42.92
C LYS A 957 -21.14 171.98 -43.57
N GLN A 958 -21.75 172.21 -44.73
CA GLN A 958 -22.43 171.15 -45.51
C GLN A 958 -21.43 170.12 -46.06
N GLN A 959 -20.25 170.57 -46.50
CA GLN A 959 -19.18 169.66 -46.96
C GLN A 959 -18.62 168.82 -45.80
N ALA A 960 -18.49 169.39 -44.60
CA ALA A 960 -18.01 168.67 -43.41
C ALA A 960 -18.96 167.54 -42.97
N LEU A 961 -20.28 167.75 -43.03
CA LEU A 961 -21.28 166.71 -42.74
C LEU A 961 -21.20 165.53 -43.73
N THR A 962 -21.02 165.83 -45.02
CA THR A 962 -20.97 164.82 -46.07
C THR A 962 -19.77 163.88 -45.89
N ALA A 963 -18.61 164.41 -45.52
CA ALA A 963 -17.42 163.61 -45.23
C ALA A 963 -17.56 162.74 -43.96
N ALA A 964 -18.26 163.23 -42.93
CA ALA A 964 -18.49 162.48 -41.70
C ALA A 964 -19.49 161.32 -41.90
N GLN A 965 -20.53 161.52 -42.71
CA GLN A 965 -21.50 160.48 -43.05
C GLN A 965 -20.88 159.33 -43.85
N GLN A 966 -19.90 159.62 -44.72
CA GLN A 966 -19.22 158.61 -45.52
C GLN A 966 -18.34 157.67 -44.66
N LYS A 967 -17.67 158.21 -43.62
CA LYS A 967 -16.92 157.39 -42.63
C LYS A 967 -17.82 156.48 -41.78
N ALA A 968 -19.01 156.93 -41.42
CA ALA A 968 -19.96 156.10 -40.66
C ALA A 968 -20.48 154.89 -41.48
N ALA A 969 -20.69 155.08 -42.79
CA ALA A 969 -21.09 153.99 -43.68
C ALA A 969 -20.01 152.90 -43.83
N GLU A 970 -18.74 153.28 -43.89
CA GLU A 970 -17.61 152.32 -43.95
C GLU A 970 -17.44 151.52 -42.64
N ALA A 971 -17.57 152.19 -41.49
CA ALA A 971 -17.51 151.53 -40.18
C ALA A 971 -18.66 150.54 -39.96
N THR A 972 -19.84 150.81 -40.52
CA THR A 972 -21.01 149.91 -40.46
C THR A 972 -20.72 148.59 -41.18
N LYS A 973 -20.11 148.66 -42.36
CA LYS A 973 -19.77 147.49 -43.17
C LYS A 973 -18.71 146.61 -42.51
N ALA A 974 -17.73 147.23 -41.82
CA ALA A 974 -16.70 146.51 -41.08
C ALA A 974 -17.28 145.73 -39.88
N ARG A 975 -18.20 146.33 -39.12
CA ARG A 975 -18.91 145.65 -38.02
C ARG A 975 -19.68 144.41 -38.52
N ASP A 976 -20.43 144.53 -39.61
CA ASP A 976 -21.27 143.43 -40.09
C ASP A 976 -20.48 142.20 -40.54
N GLN A 977 -19.31 142.41 -41.15
CA GLN A 977 -18.41 141.32 -41.50
C GLN A 977 -17.85 140.60 -40.26
N LYS A 978 -17.47 141.35 -39.22
CA LYS A 978 -16.96 140.76 -37.97
C LYS A 978 -18.05 140.03 -37.19
N LYS A 979 -19.32 140.50 -37.27
CA LYS A 979 -20.46 139.84 -36.63
C LYS A 979 -20.75 138.48 -37.26
N ALA A 980 -20.75 138.41 -38.60
CA ALA A 980 -20.94 137.14 -39.32
C ALA A 980 -19.84 136.10 -38.99
N ALA A 981 -18.58 136.53 -38.86
CA ALA A 981 -17.47 135.64 -38.50
C ALA A 981 -17.57 135.09 -37.06
N ARG A 982 -18.10 135.87 -36.11
CA ARG A 982 -18.37 135.41 -34.75
C ARG A 982 -19.50 134.38 -34.70
N ASP A 983 -20.59 134.64 -35.43
CA ASP A 983 -21.76 133.76 -35.44
C ASP A 983 -21.43 132.36 -36.03
N ASP A 984 -20.55 132.26 -37.04
CA ASP A 984 -20.04 130.97 -37.59
C ASP A 984 -19.18 130.18 -36.58
N SER A 985 -18.29 130.87 -35.86
CA SER A 985 -17.44 130.23 -34.83
C SER A 985 -18.28 129.71 -33.65
N GLN A 986 -19.42 130.35 -33.36
CA GLN A 986 -20.32 129.95 -32.29
C GLN A 986 -21.08 128.66 -32.63
N GLN A 987 -21.46 128.47 -33.91
CA GLN A 987 -22.05 127.20 -34.37
C GLN A 987 -21.06 126.04 -34.35
N LYS A 988 -19.80 126.26 -34.75
CA LYS A 988 -18.74 125.24 -34.70
C LYS A 988 -18.48 124.72 -33.28
N ARG A 989 -18.46 125.62 -32.29
CA ARG A 989 -18.35 125.26 -30.87
C ARG A 989 -19.52 124.39 -30.40
N GLN A 990 -20.76 124.75 -30.74
CA GLN A 990 -21.95 123.99 -30.34
C GLN A 990 -21.96 122.56 -30.92
N ALA A 991 -21.51 122.39 -32.17
CA ALA A 991 -21.35 121.07 -32.77
C ALA A 991 -20.28 120.22 -32.05
N ALA A 992 -19.14 120.82 -31.70
CA ALA A 992 -18.07 120.12 -30.96
C ALA A 992 -18.50 119.72 -29.53
N GLU A 993 -19.32 120.54 -28.85
CA GLU A 993 -19.82 120.24 -27.51
C GLU A 993 -20.79 119.05 -27.50
N GLN A 994 -21.62 118.95 -28.55
CA GLN A 994 -22.58 117.85 -28.69
C GLN A 994 -21.88 116.52 -28.99
N ALA A 995 -20.80 116.54 -29.78
CA ALA A 995 -19.97 115.37 -30.05
C ALA A 995 -19.25 114.86 -28.77
N ALA A 996 -18.75 115.76 -27.93
CA ALA A 996 -18.11 115.39 -26.66
C ALA A 996 -19.10 114.75 -25.65
N LYS A 997 -20.37 115.19 -25.63
CA LYS A 997 -21.42 114.62 -24.76
C LYS A 997 -21.88 113.22 -25.19
N GLN A 998 -21.80 112.87 -26.47
CA GLN A 998 -22.14 111.52 -26.96
C GLN A 998 -21.01 110.50 -26.76
N ALA A 999 -19.76 110.96 -26.67
CA ALA A 999 -18.59 110.08 -26.49
C ALA A 999 -18.28 109.77 -25.01
N ALA A 1000 -18.80 110.56 -24.06
CA ALA A 1000 -18.67 110.35 -22.62
C ALA A 1000 -19.75 109.42 -22.07
#